data_AF-A0A6A4L6K0-F1
#
_entry.id   AF-A0A6A4L6K0-F1
#
_cell.length_a   1.000
_cell.length_b   1.000
_cell.length_c   1.000
_cell.angle_alpha   90.00
_cell.angle_beta   90.00
_cell.angle_gamma   90.00
#
_symmetry.space_group_name_H-M   'P 1'
#
loop_
_entity.id
_entity.type
_entity.pdbx_description
1 polymer ?
#
loop_
_entity_poly.entity_id
_entity_poly.type
_entity_poly.pdbx_seq_one_letter_code
_entity_poly.pdbx_strand_id
1 'polypeptide(L)'
;MTTSATTRELPFPAISSPSLRLRAFHLLYFGHGQSNPTFLIEVISGSSVNRYVLRKKPPGKLLASAHAVEREFQVLQALGLHTQVPVPKVFCLCTDSSVIGTPFYIMEYLDGRMFLDPRLPGLAANRRREVYRATAAALASLHSADVDAIGLGKFGRRDNYCKRQVERWARQYIASTGEGKSDRNPKMLALADWLRQHIPVEDSLGETSGLVHGDFRVDNLVFHPTEDKVIGILDWELSTLGNQMCDVAYSCMRKPWPLAQWKFYVAFSMFRGASIYAGVHSRWIMGNASGGERAQRAGRKANLLVETAWSFIGRKSVLPQHPPSYSTGQDPLERLENESNHLNEGGKFVPIYHALDIHPEEENLKELAKRGGLWNLFIPVFNCGAPDTGNMEVLLRYGNKEQLQEWLIPLLEGKIRSGFAMTEPQVASSDATNIECSIKRFMTNRVSSYREGDSYVINGKKWWTSGAMDPRCKLLIVMGKTDFTGPKHKQQSMILVDIHTPGIHVKRPLTVFGFDDAPHGHAEILFENVRVPAKNILLGEGRGFEIAQGRLGPGRLHHCLRLIGAAERGMQMMIQRALKRRTFGKLIAEHGSFLSDIAKCRIDLEQTRLLVLEAADQLDRLGNKEARGILAMAKVAAPNMALKVLDMAMQVHGAAGLSSDTILAHLWATSRTLRLADGPDEDGPPSSKQPYTCTGKEEWGPILLPYPSPSSSLSLYSIEIALVTSTWLQFDSAARAKELLFGGRNESPINKSWDCFLGAGPAGLSNLGYGYLCEIMGRSVWATQVFNCGDMEVLLRYGNKEQLQEWLIPLLEGKIRSGFAMTEPQVASSDATNIECSIERQLHHCLRLIGAAEHGMQMMVQRALKRRTFGKLIAEHGSFLSDIAKCRIDLEQTRLLVLEAADQLDRLCNKEARGILAMAKVAAPNLALEVLDMAMQVAAPNLALKVLDMAMQVHGAAGLSSDTILAHLWATTRTLRLADGPDEVYLGTIAKLELRRAKL
;
A
#
# COMPACT_ATOMS: atom_id res chain seq x y z
N MET A 1 34.41 53.58 40.70
CA MET A 1 33.46 54.64 41.07
C MET A 1 32.06 54.04 41.12
N THR A 2 31.53 53.95 42.33
CA THR A 2 30.12 54.12 42.78
C THR A 2 29.10 54.58 41.72
N THR A 3 27.82 54.19 41.67
CA THR A 3 26.88 53.67 42.69
C THR A 3 25.55 53.21 42.06
N SER A 4 25.11 52.01 42.43
CA SER A 4 23.78 51.62 42.96
C SER A 4 22.44 51.94 42.26
N ALA A 5 21.63 50.89 42.07
CA ALA A 5 20.21 50.85 42.47
C ALA A 5 19.70 49.39 42.61
N THR A 6 19.38 49.07 43.87
CA THR A 6 18.67 47.93 44.49
C THR A 6 17.62 47.14 43.68
N THR A 7 17.69 45.80 43.75
CA THR A 7 16.55 44.88 43.66
C THR A 7 16.53 43.96 44.89
N ARG A 8 15.35 43.80 45.50
CA ARG A 8 15.12 43.05 46.74
C ARG A 8 15.18 41.54 46.47
N GLU A 9 16.13 40.85 47.08
CA GLU A 9 16.16 39.39 47.21
C GLU A 9 15.25 38.94 48.37
N LEU A 10 14.46 37.89 48.15
CA LEU A 10 13.90 37.07 49.23
C LEU A 10 14.92 35.97 49.56
N PRO A 11 15.24 35.70 50.84
CA PRO A 11 16.38 34.88 51.20
C PRO A 11 16.06 33.38 51.03
N PHE A 12 16.86 32.70 50.21
CA PHE A 12 16.99 31.25 50.25
C PHE A 12 17.71 30.85 51.55
N PRO A 13 17.26 29.80 52.27
CA PRO A 13 18.06 29.25 53.36
C PRO A 13 19.28 28.56 52.76
N ALA A 14 20.46 29.06 53.11
CA ALA A 14 21.73 28.45 52.77
C ALA A 14 21.82 27.05 53.37
N ILE A 15 21.70 26.01 52.54
CA ILE A 15 22.06 24.65 52.94
C ILE A 15 23.56 24.48 52.62
N SER A 16 24.39 24.86 53.58
CA SER A 16 25.72 24.28 53.73
C SER A 16 25.57 22.92 54.42
N SER A 17 25.39 21.88 53.61
CA SER A 17 25.41 20.49 54.07
C SER A 17 26.24 19.66 53.07
N PRO A 18 27.33 19.01 53.49
CA PRO A 18 28.17 18.19 52.61
C PRO A 18 27.56 16.78 52.35
N SER A 19 26.23 16.67 52.19
CA SER A 19 25.55 15.36 52.15
C SER A 19 24.41 15.19 51.13
N LEU A 20 24.49 15.84 49.96
CA LEU A 20 23.73 15.43 48.77
C LEU A 20 24.69 15.09 47.63
N ARG A 21 25.36 13.94 47.73
CA ARG A 21 26.03 13.36 46.55
C ARG A 21 24.94 12.91 45.57
N LEU A 22 24.71 13.70 44.52
CA LEU A 22 24.03 13.24 43.31
C LEU A 22 24.72 11.94 42.86
N ARG A 23 24.04 10.80 42.95
CA ARG A 23 24.62 9.50 42.56
C ARG A 23 24.58 9.31 41.05
N ALA A 24 23.53 9.80 40.39
CA ALA A 24 23.38 9.77 38.95
C ALA A 24 22.35 10.82 38.48
N PHE A 25 22.57 11.33 37.27
CA PHE A 25 21.71 12.27 36.56
C PHE A 25 21.47 11.70 35.16
N HIS A 26 20.23 11.38 34.82
CA HIS A 26 19.87 10.82 33.52
C HIS A 26 19.02 11.81 32.73
N LEU A 27 19.38 12.00 31.46
CA LEU A 27 18.65 12.82 30.51
C LEU A 27 18.18 11.93 29.36
N LEU A 28 16.86 11.79 29.18
CA LEU A 28 16.26 10.97 28.13
C LEU A 28 15.43 11.86 27.21
N TYR A 29 15.62 11.71 25.90
CA TYR A 29 14.84 12.47 24.92
C TYR A 29 13.46 11.82 24.72
N PHE A 30 12.39 12.62 24.75
CA PHE A 30 11.06 12.13 24.36
C PHE A 30 11.00 12.05 22.83
N GLY A 31 10.95 10.83 22.27
CA GLY A 31 10.90 10.58 20.82
C GLY A 31 9.63 11.03 20.09
N HIS A 32 8.73 11.75 20.77
CA HIS A 32 7.41 12.14 20.31
C HIS A 32 7.22 13.65 20.60
N GLY A 33 7.14 14.47 19.55
CA GLY A 33 7.01 15.94 19.63
C GLY A 33 7.72 16.62 18.45
N GLN A 34 7.01 17.41 17.65
CA GLN A 34 7.51 17.92 16.36
C GLN A 34 8.20 19.30 16.44
N SER A 35 8.11 20.00 17.57
CA SER A 35 8.40 21.43 17.66
C SER A 35 9.55 21.79 18.60
N ASN A 36 9.35 21.80 19.91
CA ASN A 36 10.39 22.11 20.90
C ASN A 36 11.01 20.82 21.46
N PRO A 37 12.35 20.67 21.46
CA PRO A 37 13.01 19.52 22.08
C PRO A 37 12.66 19.38 23.56
N THR A 38 12.16 18.20 23.92
CA THR A 38 11.67 17.87 25.28
C THR A 38 12.43 16.66 25.82
N PHE A 39 12.88 16.76 27.08
CA PHE A 39 13.71 15.75 27.73
C PHE A 39 13.15 15.42 29.12
N LEU A 40 13.17 14.14 29.47
CA LEU A 40 13.00 13.67 30.84
C LEU A 40 14.33 13.82 31.58
N ILE A 41 14.29 14.45 32.74
CA ILE A 41 15.38 14.52 33.70
C ILE A 41 15.03 13.61 34.87
N GLU A 42 15.84 12.59 35.12
CA GLU A 42 15.78 11.79 36.34
C GLU A 42 16.96 12.14 37.25
N VAL A 43 16.63 12.64 38.45
CA VAL A 43 17.60 13.00 39.49
C VAL A 43 17.54 11.96 40.60
N ILE A 44 18.62 11.20 40.76
CA ILE A 44 18.72 10.16 41.79
C ILE A 44 19.39 10.74 43.03
N SER A 45 18.62 10.85 44.11
CA SER A 45 19.07 11.37 45.39
C SER A 45 18.86 10.32 46.48
N GLY A 46 19.89 9.52 46.78
CA GLY A 46 19.77 8.39 47.70
C GLY A 46 18.98 7.24 47.07
N SER A 47 17.84 6.88 47.66
CA SER A 47 16.90 5.86 47.15
C SER A 47 15.68 6.43 46.43
N SER A 48 15.53 7.76 46.37
CA SER A 48 14.44 8.43 45.65
C SER A 48 14.88 8.87 44.25
N VAL A 49 13.98 8.71 43.28
CA VAL A 49 14.13 9.19 41.91
C VAL A 49 13.12 10.31 41.70
N ASN A 50 13.61 11.53 41.53
CA ASN A 50 12.77 12.68 41.18
C ASN A 50 12.79 12.89 39.67
N ARG A 51 11.61 13.08 39.06
CA ARG A 51 11.44 13.24 37.61
C ARG A 51 10.98 14.65 37.25
N TYR A 52 11.61 15.23 36.24
CA TYR A 52 11.28 16.54 35.70
C TYR A 52 11.27 16.50 34.18
N VAL A 53 10.60 17.46 33.55
CA VAL A 53 10.62 17.64 32.10
C VAL A 53 11.31 18.94 31.75
N LEU A 54 12.35 18.88 30.93
CA LEU A 54 13.02 20.05 30.35
C LEU A 54 12.52 20.26 28.93
N ARG A 55 12.03 21.46 28.64
CA ARG A 55 11.61 21.87 27.30
C ARG A 55 12.45 23.06 26.87
N LYS A 56 13.16 22.92 25.75
CA LYS A 56 14.10 23.94 25.28
C LYS A 56 13.77 24.43 23.88
N LYS A 57 14.16 25.65 23.57
CA LYS A 57 14.03 26.22 22.24
C LYS A 57 14.94 25.50 21.22
N PRO A 58 14.51 25.27 19.96
CA PRO A 58 15.34 24.64 18.95
C PRO A 58 16.55 25.52 18.58
N PRO A 59 17.70 24.92 18.22
CA PRO A 59 18.84 25.68 17.72
C PRO A 59 18.58 26.25 16.31
N GLY A 60 19.16 27.41 15.97
CA GLY A 60 19.16 28.00 14.62
C GLY A 60 18.45 29.36 14.47
N LYS A 61 18.50 29.96 13.27
CA LYS A 61 17.74 31.17 12.92
C LYS A 61 16.27 30.82 12.74
N LEU A 62 15.46 31.07 13.76
CA LEU A 62 14.01 30.81 13.76
C LEU A 62 13.22 32.05 13.32
N LEU A 63 12.03 31.83 12.76
CA LEU A 63 11.07 32.89 12.47
C LEU A 63 10.66 33.63 13.76
N ALA A 64 10.48 34.95 13.68
CA ALA A 64 10.01 35.74 14.82
C ALA A 64 8.69 35.16 15.37
N SER A 65 8.58 35.00 16.70
CA SER A 65 7.47 34.38 17.45
C SER A 65 7.29 32.84 17.34
N ALA A 66 8.11 32.13 16.54
CA ALA A 66 8.11 30.67 16.54
C ALA A 66 8.96 30.11 17.71
N HIS A 67 8.51 29.02 18.33
CA HIS A 67 9.24 28.30 19.39
C HIS A 67 9.59 29.15 20.62
N ALA A 68 8.67 30.02 21.06
CA ALA A 68 8.86 30.88 22.22
C ALA A 68 8.52 30.15 23.53
N VAL A 69 9.50 29.41 24.06
CA VAL A 69 9.37 28.65 25.32
C VAL A 69 9.03 29.53 26.53
N GLU A 70 9.34 30.82 26.48
CA GLU A 70 9.00 31.83 27.49
C GLU A 70 7.49 32.05 27.57
N ARG A 71 6.80 32.03 26.41
CA ARG A 71 5.34 32.19 26.35
C ARG A 71 4.62 30.96 26.89
N GLU A 72 5.13 29.77 26.61
CA GLU A 72 4.60 28.52 27.19
C GLU A 72 4.72 28.54 28.72
N PHE A 73 5.90 28.89 29.24
CA PHE A 73 6.13 29.01 30.67
C PHE A 73 5.17 30.02 31.32
N GLN A 74 4.96 31.19 30.70
CA GLN A 74 4.05 32.21 31.20
C GLN A 74 2.61 31.69 31.36
N VAL A 75 2.10 30.96 30.36
CA VAL A 75 0.73 30.40 30.41
C VAL A 75 0.62 29.30 31.45
N LEU A 76 1.57 28.36 31.46
CA LEU A 76 1.59 27.27 32.44
C LEU A 76 1.68 27.80 33.88
N GLN A 77 2.50 28.82 34.11
CA GLN A 77 2.63 29.47 35.43
C GLN A 77 1.33 30.17 35.83
N ALA A 78 0.75 30.97 34.94
CA ALA A 78 -0.48 31.71 35.22
C ALA A 78 -1.66 30.77 35.53
N LEU A 79 -1.83 29.73 34.70
CA LEU A 79 -2.89 28.73 34.90
C LEU A 79 -2.65 27.92 36.18
N GLY A 80 -1.43 27.44 36.41
CA GLY A 80 -1.12 26.58 37.57
C GLY A 80 -1.16 27.30 38.92
N LEU A 81 -0.94 28.61 38.96
CA LEU A 81 -0.99 29.41 40.19
C LEU A 81 -2.38 29.96 40.52
N HIS A 82 -3.19 30.27 39.50
CA HIS A 82 -4.39 31.08 39.68
C HIS A 82 -5.69 30.36 39.28
N THR A 83 -5.62 29.13 38.75
CA THR A 83 -6.80 28.40 38.27
C THR A 83 -6.77 26.93 38.67
N GLN A 84 -7.90 26.24 38.48
CA GLN A 84 -8.00 24.77 38.61
C GLN A 84 -7.75 24.04 37.28
N VAL A 85 -7.28 24.74 36.24
CA VAL A 85 -6.98 24.14 34.94
C VAL A 85 -5.83 23.13 35.12
N PRO A 86 -6.00 21.87 34.69
CA PRO A 86 -4.97 20.85 34.89
C PRO A 86 -3.77 21.14 33.99
N VAL A 87 -2.70 21.70 34.54
CA VAL A 87 -1.42 21.95 33.86
C VAL A 87 -0.26 21.47 34.72
N PRO A 88 0.86 21.01 34.12
CA PRO A 88 2.05 20.64 34.88
C PRO A 88 2.61 21.86 35.61
N LYS A 89 3.04 21.67 36.86
CA LYS A 89 3.73 22.74 37.59
C LYS A 89 5.04 23.10 36.91
N VAL A 90 5.24 24.38 36.61
CA VAL A 90 6.52 24.89 36.12
C VAL A 90 7.42 25.33 37.27
N PHE A 91 8.70 25.00 37.20
CA PHE A 91 9.68 25.26 38.27
C PHE A 91 10.57 26.45 37.97
N CYS A 92 11.13 26.53 36.76
CA CYS A 92 12.02 27.62 36.38
C CYS A 92 12.04 27.84 34.86
N LEU A 93 12.30 29.09 34.48
CA LEU A 93 12.59 29.53 33.12
C LEU A 93 14.03 30.08 33.10
N CYS A 94 14.86 29.59 32.20
CA CYS A 94 16.19 30.09 31.94
C CYS A 94 16.23 30.71 30.53
N THR A 95 16.40 32.03 30.46
CA THR A 95 16.57 32.77 29.20
C THR A 95 18.04 32.98 28.83
N ASP A 96 18.96 32.70 29.77
CA ASP A 96 20.40 32.77 29.54
C ASP A 96 20.84 31.59 28.66
N SER A 97 21.09 31.89 27.39
CA SER A 97 21.51 30.89 26.42
C SER A 97 22.93 30.34 26.69
N SER A 98 23.70 30.94 27.61
CA SER A 98 25.03 30.43 27.98
C SER A 98 24.97 29.13 28.80
N VAL A 99 23.85 28.81 29.45
CA VAL A 99 23.74 27.66 30.35
C VAL A 99 23.73 26.32 29.60
N ILE A 100 22.87 26.17 28.58
CA ILE A 100 22.80 24.95 27.73
C ILE A 100 22.71 25.24 26.22
N GLY A 101 23.10 26.45 25.81
CA GLY A 101 23.13 26.88 24.40
C GLY A 101 21.81 27.45 23.87
N THR A 102 20.73 27.46 24.66
CA THR A 102 19.41 27.94 24.24
C THR A 102 18.48 28.19 25.44
N PRO A 103 17.48 29.08 25.37
CA PRO A 103 16.47 29.22 26.42
C PRO A 103 15.68 27.92 26.64
N PHE A 104 15.31 27.66 27.89
CA PHE A 104 14.55 26.47 28.31
C PHE A 104 13.76 26.71 29.59
N TYR A 105 12.75 25.88 29.84
CA TYR A 105 12.10 25.79 31.14
C TYR A 105 12.04 24.34 31.65
N ILE A 106 11.90 24.20 32.96
CA ILE A 106 11.71 22.92 33.64
C ILE A 106 10.30 22.88 34.24
N MET A 107 9.60 21.77 34.03
CA MET A 107 8.28 21.51 34.57
C MET A 107 8.18 20.12 35.20
N GLU A 108 7.06 19.89 35.88
CA GLU A 108 6.69 18.63 36.50
C GLU A 108 6.53 17.51 35.47
N TYR A 109 7.05 16.35 35.81
CA TYR A 109 6.72 15.11 35.12
C TYR A 109 5.40 14.57 35.67
N LEU A 110 4.36 14.54 34.84
CA LEU A 110 3.07 13.98 35.20
C LEU A 110 3.07 12.47 34.89
N ASP A 111 3.01 11.65 35.94
CA ASP A 111 2.88 10.21 35.81
C ASP A 111 1.43 9.84 35.47
N GLY A 112 1.16 9.53 34.20
CA GLY A 112 -0.20 9.38 33.71
C GLY A 112 -0.31 8.68 32.35
N ARG A 113 -1.55 8.36 31.96
CA ARG A 113 -1.90 7.74 30.68
C ARG A 113 -2.07 8.80 29.61
N MET A 114 -1.51 8.57 28.42
CA MET A 114 -1.78 9.39 27.24
C MET A 114 -2.49 8.56 26.19
N PHE A 115 -3.54 9.10 25.58
CA PHE A 115 -4.26 8.44 24.50
C PHE A 115 -3.90 9.07 23.17
N LEU A 116 -2.95 8.45 22.47
CA LEU A 116 -2.46 8.94 21.17
C LEU A 116 -3.51 8.83 20.05
N ASP A 117 -4.44 7.87 20.19
CA ASP A 117 -5.53 7.65 19.25
C ASP A 117 -6.87 8.14 19.82
N PRO A 118 -7.53 9.13 19.19
CA PRO A 118 -8.83 9.63 19.65
C PRO A 118 -9.95 8.59 19.55
N ARG A 119 -9.77 7.46 18.85
CA ARG A 119 -10.75 6.35 18.86
C ARG A 119 -10.78 5.63 20.21
N LEU A 120 -9.79 5.89 21.07
CA LEU A 120 -9.62 5.28 22.39
C LEU A 120 -9.72 3.74 22.31
N PRO A 121 -8.87 3.10 21.49
CA PRO A 121 -8.96 1.66 21.27
C PRO A 121 -8.74 0.88 22.57
N GLY A 122 -9.39 -0.27 22.69
CA GLY A 122 -9.33 -1.11 23.91
C GLY A 122 -10.17 -0.61 25.08
N LEU A 123 -10.72 0.62 25.05
CA LEU A 123 -11.66 1.09 26.07
C LEU A 123 -13.11 0.73 25.72
N ALA A 124 -13.83 0.19 26.71
CA ALA A 124 -15.27 -0.04 26.61
C ALA A 124 -16.05 1.26 26.36
N ALA A 125 -17.21 1.17 25.71
CA ALA A 125 -18.01 2.32 25.29
C ALA A 125 -18.36 3.30 26.44
N ASN A 126 -18.66 2.79 27.63
CA ASN A 126 -18.90 3.59 28.83
C ASN A 126 -17.64 4.35 29.29
N ARG A 127 -16.48 3.68 29.31
CA ARG A 127 -15.19 4.31 29.66
C ARG A 127 -14.77 5.38 28.66
N ARG A 128 -14.98 5.14 27.35
CA ARG A 128 -14.75 6.16 26.30
C ARG A 128 -15.58 7.42 26.53
N ARG A 129 -16.84 7.25 26.98
CA ARG A 129 -17.70 8.39 27.33
C ARG A 129 -17.12 9.19 28.49
N GLU A 130 -16.64 8.54 29.54
CA GLU A 130 -16.04 9.24 30.69
C GLU A 130 -14.75 9.97 30.32
N VAL A 131 -13.85 9.34 29.55
CA VAL A 131 -12.63 10.00 29.03
C VAL A 131 -12.97 11.27 28.24
N TYR A 132 -13.98 11.21 27.38
CA TYR A 132 -14.40 12.38 26.60
C TYR A 132 -15.15 13.44 27.43
N ARG A 133 -15.89 13.04 28.47
CA ARG A 133 -16.44 13.99 29.43
C ARG A 133 -15.33 14.72 30.19
N ALA A 134 -14.30 13.99 30.63
CA ALA A 134 -13.15 14.59 31.29
C ALA A 134 -12.37 15.54 30.36
N THR A 135 -12.23 15.18 29.08
CA THR A 135 -11.66 16.04 28.03
C THR A 135 -12.46 17.35 27.89
N ALA A 136 -13.79 17.25 27.81
CA ALA A 136 -14.66 18.42 27.71
C ALA A 136 -14.64 19.28 28.98
N ALA A 137 -14.57 18.66 30.17
CA ALA A 137 -14.45 19.37 31.44
C ALA A 137 -13.12 20.13 31.55
N ALA A 138 -12.01 19.54 31.09
CA ALA A 138 -10.72 20.21 31.04
C ALA A 138 -10.74 21.43 30.09
N LEU A 139 -11.35 21.28 28.91
CA LEU A 139 -11.52 22.39 27.97
C LEU A 139 -12.40 23.50 28.53
N ALA A 140 -13.53 23.15 29.16
CA ALA A 140 -14.42 24.11 29.80
C ALA A 140 -13.73 24.87 30.94
N SER A 141 -12.93 24.17 31.75
CA SER A 141 -12.12 24.79 32.79
C SER A 141 -11.11 25.79 32.21
N LEU A 142 -10.46 25.45 31.10
CA LEU A 142 -9.55 26.36 30.40
C LEU A 142 -10.30 27.60 29.89
N HIS A 143 -11.45 27.40 29.25
CA HIS A 143 -12.20 28.50 28.65
C HIS A 143 -12.88 29.41 29.67
N SER A 144 -13.08 28.92 30.90
CA SER A 144 -13.61 29.69 32.03
C SER A 144 -12.55 30.53 32.76
N ALA A 145 -11.27 30.43 32.37
CA ALA A 145 -10.20 31.20 33.00
C ALA A 145 -10.29 32.69 32.62
N ASP A 146 -10.41 33.55 33.63
CA ASP A 146 -10.33 35.01 33.45
C ASP A 146 -8.88 35.41 33.18
N VAL A 147 -8.59 35.65 31.90
CA VAL A 147 -7.25 35.98 31.43
C VAL A 147 -6.70 37.30 31.99
N ASP A 148 -7.56 38.25 32.37
CA ASP A 148 -7.13 39.50 32.98
C ASP A 148 -6.74 39.28 34.44
N ALA A 149 -7.56 38.54 35.18
CA ALA A 149 -7.30 38.21 36.58
C ALA A 149 -6.02 37.39 36.79
N ILE A 150 -5.67 36.52 35.84
CA ILE A 150 -4.48 35.65 35.92
C ILE A 150 -3.24 36.25 35.23
N GLY A 151 -3.28 37.51 34.81
CA GLY A 151 -2.12 38.23 34.24
C GLY A 151 -1.80 37.89 32.78
N LEU A 152 -2.72 37.24 32.05
CA LEU A 152 -2.61 36.94 30.62
C LEU A 152 -3.37 37.95 29.73
N GLY A 153 -3.90 39.03 30.28
CA GLY A 153 -4.74 40.01 29.55
C GLY A 153 -4.09 40.63 28.31
N LYS A 154 -2.74 40.68 28.28
CA LYS A 154 -1.92 41.19 27.15
C LYS A 154 -1.21 40.09 26.35
N PHE A 155 -1.58 38.82 26.55
CA PHE A 155 -0.90 37.66 25.95
C PHE A 155 -1.09 37.56 24.42
N GLY A 156 -2.15 38.17 23.88
CA GLY A 156 -2.46 38.24 22.45
C GLY A 156 -3.54 39.28 22.14
N ARG A 157 -3.93 39.41 20.86
CA ARG A 157 -5.05 40.27 20.44
C ARG A 157 -6.38 39.51 20.55
N ARG A 158 -7.42 40.17 21.07
CA ARG A 158 -8.73 39.56 21.38
C ARG A 158 -9.71 39.54 20.21
N ASP A 159 -9.85 40.68 19.55
CA ASP A 159 -10.76 40.92 18.43
C ASP A 159 -10.33 40.13 17.18
N ASN A 160 -11.20 39.94 16.19
CA ASN A 160 -10.85 39.53 14.82
C ASN A 160 -9.90 38.33 14.72
N TYR A 161 -9.99 37.38 15.65
CA TYR A 161 -9.05 36.28 15.75
C TYR A 161 -9.10 35.40 14.50
N CYS A 162 -10.28 34.92 14.13
CA CYS A 162 -10.48 34.10 12.95
C CYS A 162 -10.03 34.84 11.69
N LYS A 163 -10.39 36.12 11.55
CA LYS A 163 -9.96 36.96 10.41
C LYS A 163 -8.44 36.98 10.24
N ARG A 164 -7.71 37.30 11.32
CA ARG A 164 -6.25 37.36 11.28
C ARG A 164 -5.62 36.01 10.97
N GLN A 165 -6.17 34.93 11.52
CA GLN A 165 -5.65 33.59 11.29
C GLN A 165 -5.87 33.14 9.84
N VAL A 166 -7.05 33.39 9.25
CA VAL A 166 -7.31 33.11 7.82
C VAL A 166 -6.29 33.83 6.95
N GLU A 167 -6.06 35.13 7.18
CA GLU A 167 -5.08 35.92 6.40
C GLU A 167 -3.63 35.44 6.60
N ARG A 168 -3.27 35.06 7.82
CA ARG A 168 -1.93 34.54 8.14
C ARG A 168 -1.69 33.21 7.45
N TRP A 169 -2.61 32.26 7.59
CA TRP A 169 -2.46 30.92 7.02
C TRP A 169 -2.57 30.92 5.50
N ALA A 170 -3.43 31.76 4.91
CA ALA A 170 -3.47 31.94 3.45
C ALA A 170 -2.11 32.43 2.92
N ARG A 171 -1.50 33.44 3.55
CA ARG A 171 -0.16 33.91 3.17
C ARG A 171 0.90 32.84 3.36
N GLN A 172 0.85 32.08 4.46
CA GLN A 172 1.78 30.99 4.72
C GLN A 172 1.66 29.86 3.70
N TYR A 173 0.44 29.50 3.30
CA TYR A 173 0.18 28.50 2.26
C TYR A 173 0.73 28.95 0.90
N ILE A 174 0.45 30.19 0.50
CA ILE A 174 0.99 30.79 -0.74
C ILE A 174 2.52 30.82 -0.71
N ALA A 175 3.13 31.16 0.43
CA ALA A 175 4.58 31.14 0.57
C ALA A 175 5.17 29.72 0.52
N SER A 176 4.36 28.68 0.79
CA SER A 176 4.79 27.28 0.82
C SER A 176 4.54 26.54 -0.49
N THR A 177 3.90 27.17 -1.48
CA THR A 177 3.44 26.54 -2.74
C THR A 177 3.65 27.45 -3.96
N GLY A 178 3.94 26.87 -5.14
CA GLY A 178 4.29 27.58 -6.38
C GLY A 178 5.70 27.26 -6.87
N GLU A 179 6.27 28.13 -7.68
CA GLU A 179 7.53 27.89 -8.41
C GLU A 179 8.70 27.47 -7.47
N GLY A 180 9.33 26.34 -7.78
CA GLY A 180 10.36 25.72 -6.94
C GLY A 180 9.86 25.00 -5.67
N LYS A 181 8.54 24.83 -5.51
CA LYS A 181 7.87 24.10 -4.40
C LYS A 181 6.72 23.27 -4.98
N SER A 182 5.87 22.71 -4.11
CA SER A 182 4.65 22.01 -4.55
C SER A 182 3.68 22.95 -5.27
N ASP A 183 3.00 22.44 -6.28
CA ASP A 183 1.97 23.18 -7.01
C ASP A 183 0.85 23.67 -6.08
N ARG A 184 0.29 24.83 -6.42
CA ARG A 184 -0.80 25.44 -5.66
C ARG A 184 -2.08 24.67 -5.92
N ASN A 185 -2.69 24.10 -4.87
CA ASN A 185 -4.05 23.57 -4.96
C ASN A 185 -5.08 24.72 -5.09
N PRO A 186 -5.81 24.84 -6.21
CA PRO A 186 -6.81 25.90 -6.41
C PRO A 186 -7.96 25.84 -5.40
N LYS A 187 -8.34 24.64 -4.94
CA LYS A 187 -9.38 24.46 -3.90
C LYS A 187 -8.99 25.08 -2.57
N MET A 188 -7.69 25.13 -2.25
CA MET A 188 -7.20 25.76 -1.02
C MET A 188 -7.31 27.28 -1.07
N LEU A 189 -7.06 27.87 -2.24
CA LEU A 189 -7.23 29.32 -2.44
C LEU A 189 -8.71 29.70 -2.36
N ALA A 190 -9.58 28.93 -3.04
CA ALA A 190 -11.02 29.12 -2.93
C ALA A 190 -11.53 28.94 -1.49
N LEU A 191 -10.97 28.00 -0.72
CA LEU A 191 -11.33 27.79 0.68
C LEU A 191 -10.94 29.00 1.55
N ALA A 192 -9.78 29.60 1.29
CA ALA A 192 -9.37 30.83 1.93
C ALA A 192 -10.35 31.97 1.62
N ASP A 193 -10.78 32.11 0.36
CA ASP A 193 -11.76 33.12 -0.05
C ASP A 193 -13.11 32.90 0.62
N TRP A 194 -13.59 31.66 0.66
CA TRP A 194 -14.84 31.31 1.34
C TRP A 194 -14.78 31.65 2.84
N LEU A 195 -13.69 31.27 3.53
CA LEU A 195 -13.49 31.60 4.94
C LEU A 195 -13.46 33.12 5.17
N ARG A 196 -12.85 33.92 4.30
CA ARG A 196 -12.88 35.39 4.43
C ARG A 196 -14.29 35.97 4.38
N GLN A 197 -15.16 35.38 3.58
CA GLN A 197 -16.54 35.85 3.38
C GLN A 197 -17.51 35.39 4.48
N HIS A 198 -17.15 34.36 5.25
CA HIS A 198 -18.05 33.68 6.20
C HIS A 198 -17.57 33.78 7.66
N ILE A 199 -16.71 34.75 7.97
CA ILE A 199 -16.24 34.97 9.35
C ILE A 199 -17.43 35.30 10.26
N PRO A 200 -17.60 34.57 11.39
CA PRO A 200 -18.68 34.82 12.33
C PRO A 200 -18.63 36.24 12.90
N VAL A 201 -19.80 36.86 13.05
CA VAL A 201 -19.90 38.24 13.58
C VAL A 201 -19.34 38.32 14.99
N GLU A 202 -19.51 37.28 15.81
CA GLU A 202 -18.97 37.21 17.18
C GLU A 202 -17.43 37.29 17.26
N ASP A 203 -16.71 36.94 16.17
CA ASP A 203 -15.24 37.09 16.11
C ASP A 203 -14.81 38.56 16.16
N SER A 204 -15.61 39.45 15.57
CA SER A 204 -15.35 40.89 15.56
C SER A 204 -15.80 41.57 16.86
N LEU A 205 -16.83 41.03 17.53
CA LEU A 205 -17.37 41.55 18.79
C LEU A 205 -16.52 41.15 20.01
N GLY A 206 -15.73 40.06 19.92
CA GLY A 206 -14.88 39.60 21.00
C GLY A 206 -15.63 38.95 22.17
N GLU A 207 -16.93 38.68 22.03
CA GLU A 207 -17.78 38.07 23.07
C GLU A 207 -17.32 36.68 23.53
N THR A 208 -16.66 35.94 22.63
CA THR A 208 -16.08 34.61 22.87
C THR A 208 -14.55 34.65 22.98
N SER A 209 -13.98 35.85 23.20
CA SER A 209 -12.53 36.03 23.29
C SER A 209 -12.00 35.66 24.67
N GLY A 210 -11.15 34.64 24.71
CA GLY A 210 -10.43 34.24 25.92
C GLY A 210 -9.14 33.52 25.57
N LEU A 211 -8.59 32.74 26.51
CA LEU A 211 -7.40 31.93 26.24
C LEU A 211 -7.76 30.78 25.30
N VAL A 212 -7.07 30.73 24.16
CA VAL A 212 -7.14 29.66 23.16
C VAL A 212 -5.87 28.82 23.27
N HIS A 213 -6.01 27.52 23.45
CA HIS A 213 -4.88 26.57 23.47
C HIS A 213 -4.23 26.48 22.09
N GLY A 214 -5.06 26.39 21.05
CA GLY A 214 -4.64 26.35 19.66
C GLY A 214 -4.37 24.95 19.13
N ASP A 215 -3.98 23.97 19.96
CA ASP A 215 -3.87 22.55 19.56
C ASP A 215 -4.57 21.62 20.58
N PHE A 216 -5.81 21.94 20.96
CA PHE A 216 -6.52 21.17 22.00
C PHE A 216 -7.07 19.85 21.44
N ARG A 217 -6.45 18.74 21.83
CA ARG A 217 -6.75 17.37 21.35
C ARG A 217 -6.44 16.36 22.45
N VAL A 218 -7.10 15.21 22.43
CA VAL A 218 -7.05 14.21 23.51
C VAL A 218 -5.65 13.64 23.77
N ASP A 219 -4.79 13.63 22.74
CA ASP A 219 -3.41 13.16 22.82
C ASP A 219 -2.42 14.21 23.33
N ASN A 220 -2.87 15.47 23.48
CA ASN A 220 -2.17 16.50 24.25
C ASN A 220 -2.62 16.52 25.72
N LEU A 221 -3.42 15.54 26.16
CA LEU A 221 -3.88 15.41 27.53
C LEU A 221 -3.20 14.24 28.24
N VAL A 222 -2.81 14.47 29.49
CA VAL A 222 -2.37 13.44 30.42
C VAL A 222 -3.54 13.09 31.33
N PHE A 223 -3.91 11.83 31.36
CA PHE A 223 -4.94 11.28 32.23
C PHE A 223 -4.31 10.62 33.45
N HIS A 224 -5.03 10.59 34.56
CA HIS A 224 -4.60 9.87 35.76
C HIS A 224 -4.28 8.40 35.43
N PRO A 225 -3.27 7.78 36.08
CA PRO A 225 -2.88 6.39 35.83
C PRO A 225 -4.03 5.38 35.89
N THR A 226 -4.99 5.61 36.80
CA THR A 226 -6.09 4.68 37.07
C THR A 226 -7.48 5.28 36.84
N GLU A 227 -7.62 6.61 36.88
CA GLU A 227 -8.90 7.31 36.80
C GLU A 227 -9.09 7.97 35.43
N ASP A 228 -10.32 8.11 34.96
CA ASP A 228 -10.63 8.84 33.72
C ASP A 228 -10.74 10.34 34.00
N LYS A 229 -9.66 10.92 34.56
CA LYS A 229 -9.54 12.33 34.92
C LYS A 229 -8.31 12.92 34.24
N VAL A 230 -8.46 14.10 33.63
CA VAL A 230 -7.33 14.86 33.06
C VAL A 230 -6.52 15.47 34.20
N ILE A 231 -5.23 15.21 34.22
CA ILE A 231 -4.26 15.75 35.19
C ILE A 231 -3.26 16.72 34.55
N GLY A 232 -3.20 16.80 33.22
CA GLY A 232 -2.37 17.79 32.53
C GLY A 232 -2.82 18.08 31.10
N ILE A 233 -2.80 19.35 30.72
CA ILE A 233 -2.90 19.86 29.35
C ILE A 233 -1.50 20.26 28.91
N LEU A 234 -1.04 19.69 27.81
CA LEU A 234 0.31 19.88 27.25
C LEU A 234 0.24 20.63 25.92
N ASP A 235 1.42 21.09 25.48
CA ASP A 235 1.66 21.70 24.16
C ASP A 235 1.03 23.09 23.91
N TRP A 236 1.44 24.04 24.75
CA TRP A 236 0.95 25.42 24.76
C TRP A 236 1.57 26.34 23.69
N GLU A 237 2.29 25.80 22.71
CA GLU A 237 3.08 26.59 21.77
C GLU A 237 2.24 27.50 20.86
N LEU A 238 1.01 27.09 20.54
CA LEU A 238 0.09 27.82 19.67
C LEU A 238 -0.88 28.72 20.45
N SER A 239 -0.68 28.81 21.77
CA SER A 239 -1.61 29.50 22.64
C SER A 239 -1.59 31.02 22.43
N THR A 240 -2.78 31.62 22.49
CA THR A 240 -2.98 33.06 22.34
C THR A 240 -4.34 33.45 22.89
N LEU A 241 -4.60 34.76 23.01
CA LEU A 241 -5.97 35.25 23.14
C LEU A 241 -6.68 35.22 21.79
N GLY A 242 -7.97 34.87 21.79
CA GLY A 242 -8.79 34.80 20.60
C GLY A 242 -10.11 34.07 20.82
N ASN A 243 -10.79 33.72 19.72
CA ASN A 243 -12.09 33.06 19.77
C ASN A 243 -11.96 31.60 20.26
N GLN A 244 -12.51 31.32 21.46
CA GLN A 244 -12.42 30.01 22.14
C GLN A 244 -13.16 28.88 21.40
N MET A 245 -14.15 29.21 20.55
CA MET A 245 -14.86 28.21 19.74
C MET A 245 -13.92 27.46 18.78
N CYS A 246 -12.76 28.03 18.46
CA CYS A 246 -11.76 27.35 17.66
C CYS A 246 -11.18 26.11 18.35
N ASP A 247 -10.95 26.10 19.67
CA ASP A 247 -10.47 24.90 20.37
C ASP A 247 -11.57 23.84 20.45
N VAL A 248 -12.82 24.26 20.64
CA VAL A 248 -13.98 23.35 20.64
C VAL A 248 -14.10 22.68 19.27
N ALA A 249 -14.00 23.45 18.18
CA ALA A 249 -14.03 22.93 16.83
C ALA A 249 -12.85 22.03 16.50
N TYR A 250 -11.64 22.38 16.95
CA TYR A 250 -10.45 21.59 16.74
C TYR A 250 -10.53 20.23 17.46
N SER A 251 -10.96 20.23 18.73
CA SER A 251 -11.20 19.02 19.54
C SER A 251 -12.29 18.13 18.94
N CYS A 252 -13.27 18.74 18.27
CA CYS A 252 -14.38 18.05 17.62
C CYS A 252 -14.17 17.79 16.12
N MET A 253 -13.00 18.11 15.53
CA MET A 253 -12.77 18.00 14.08
C MET A 253 -13.03 16.59 13.52
N ARG A 254 -12.92 15.56 14.37
CA ARG A 254 -13.20 14.16 14.06
C ARG A 254 -14.60 13.67 14.46
N LYS A 255 -15.52 14.57 14.85
CA LYS A 255 -16.85 14.26 15.41
C LYS A 255 -17.97 15.11 14.77
N PRO A 256 -19.15 14.53 14.50
CA PRO A 256 -20.30 15.28 13.97
C PRO A 256 -21.14 15.87 15.11
N TRP A 257 -21.03 17.16 15.44
CA TRP A 257 -21.90 17.85 16.41
C TRP A 257 -22.20 19.31 15.97
N PRO A 258 -23.29 19.98 16.41
CA PRO A 258 -23.86 21.13 15.71
C PRO A 258 -23.66 22.51 16.37
N LEU A 259 -23.63 23.56 15.53
CA LEU A 259 -24.05 24.97 15.72
C LEU A 259 -24.23 25.59 14.31
N ALA A 260 -24.99 26.68 14.15
CA ALA A 260 -25.21 27.29 12.82
C ALA A 260 -23.92 27.84 12.18
N GLN A 261 -23.00 28.42 12.98
CA GLN A 261 -21.66 28.82 12.52
C GLN A 261 -20.65 27.65 12.47
N TRP A 262 -21.05 26.42 12.81
CA TRP A 262 -20.12 25.31 12.99
C TRP A 262 -19.35 24.92 11.73
N LYS A 263 -19.98 25.05 10.55
CA LYS A 263 -19.33 24.83 9.26
C LYS A 263 -18.08 25.68 9.11
N PHE A 264 -18.17 26.95 9.54
CA PHE A 264 -17.04 27.86 9.50
C PHE A 264 -15.90 27.36 10.39
N TYR A 265 -16.17 27.08 11.67
CA TYR A 265 -15.11 26.73 12.62
C TYR A 265 -14.41 25.39 12.31
N VAL A 266 -15.15 24.42 11.77
CA VAL A 266 -14.59 23.14 11.30
C VAL A 266 -13.74 23.36 10.04
N ALA A 267 -14.27 24.08 9.05
CA ALA A 267 -13.52 24.41 7.83
C ALA A 267 -12.26 25.24 8.14
N PHE A 268 -12.36 26.18 9.08
CA PHE A 268 -11.25 26.98 9.60
C PHE A 268 -10.16 26.11 10.25
N SER A 269 -10.55 25.12 11.04
CA SER A 269 -9.63 24.16 11.67
C SER A 269 -8.93 23.27 10.64
N MET A 270 -9.66 22.80 9.62
CA MET A 270 -9.10 22.02 8.52
C MET A 270 -8.16 22.85 7.64
N PHE A 271 -8.52 24.11 7.34
CA PHE A 271 -7.70 25.06 6.60
C PHE A 271 -6.37 25.37 7.31
N ARG A 272 -6.42 25.51 8.64
CA ARG A 272 -5.22 25.61 9.49
C ARG A 272 -4.32 24.39 9.33
N GLY A 273 -4.88 23.19 9.54
CA GLY A 273 -4.14 21.94 9.44
C GLY A 273 -3.48 21.79 8.06
N ALA A 274 -4.22 22.12 6.99
CA ALA A 274 -3.70 22.09 5.63
C ALA A 274 -2.50 23.03 5.43
N SER A 275 -2.59 24.25 5.96
CA SER A 275 -1.51 25.24 5.88
C SER A 275 -0.26 24.81 6.65
N ILE A 276 -0.42 24.17 7.81
CA ILE A 276 0.69 23.62 8.60
C ILE A 276 1.38 22.48 7.84
N TYR A 277 0.59 21.52 7.34
CA TYR A 277 1.12 20.37 6.59
C TYR A 277 1.81 20.79 5.28
N ALA A 278 1.27 21.78 4.57
CA ALA A 278 1.94 22.36 3.40
C ALA A 278 3.31 22.97 3.77
N GLY A 279 3.39 23.68 4.90
CA GLY A 279 4.65 24.24 5.41
C GLY A 279 5.66 23.17 5.89
N VAL A 280 5.20 22.04 6.43
CA VAL A 280 6.08 20.89 6.76
C VAL A 280 6.64 20.26 5.50
N HIS A 281 5.80 20.04 4.48
CA HIS A 281 6.22 19.46 3.22
C HIS A 281 7.21 20.34 2.44
N SER A 282 6.95 21.65 2.40
CA SER A 282 7.86 22.65 1.82
C SER A 282 9.25 22.61 2.48
N ARG A 283 9.32 22.51 3.82
CA ARG A 283 10.59 22.35 4.53
C ARG A 283 11.30 21.03 4.21
N TRP A 284 10.56 19.97 3.92
CA TRP A 284 11.13 18.69 3.49
C TRP A 284 11.73 18.78 2.08
N ILE A 285 11.03 19.43 1.12
CA ILE A 285 11.57 19.71 -0.22
C ILE A 285 12.88 20.52 -0.12
N MET A 286 12.98 21.42 0.85
CA MET A 286 14.18 22.23 1.11
C MET A 286 15.25 21.53 1.96
N GLY A 287 15.06 20.27 2.36
CA GLY A 287 16.02 19.51 3.18
C GLY A 287 16.10 19.92 4.66
N ASN A 288 15.20 20.76 5.15
CA ASN A 288 15.26 21.41 6.47
C ASN A 288 14.17 20.91 7.45
N ALA A 289 13.55 19.75 7.20
CA ALA A 289 12.48 19.22 8.05
C ALA A 289 13.02 18.28 9.15
N SER A 290 12.60 18.48 10.39
CA SER A 290 12.94 17.66 11.56
C SER A 290 12.23 16.28 11.60
N GLY A 291 11.26 16.04 10.72
CA GLY A 291 10.37 14.87 10.76
C GLY A 291 10.70 13.70 9.82
N GLY A 292 11.85 13.71 9.12
CA GLY A 292 12.25 12.62 8.21
C GLY A 292 11.21 12.29 7.13
N GLU A 293 11.01 10.99 6.83
CA GLU A 293 10.03 10.51 5.84
C GLU A 293 8.57 10.91 6.14
N ARG A 294 8.22 11.21 7.40
CA ARG A 294 6.86 11.67 7.73
C ARG A 294 6.57 13.06 7.15
N ALA A 295 7.61 13.90 7.02
CA ALA A 295 7.49 15.23 6.41
C ALA A 295 7.27 15.17 4.89
N GLN A 296 7.73 14.10 4.23
CA GLN A 296 7.41 13.83 2.81
C GLN A 296 5.91 13.67 2.60
N ARG A 297 5.20 12.99 3.52
CA ARG A 297 3.77 12.69 3.40
C ARG A 297 2.86 13.86 3.76
N ALA A 298 3.41 14.96 4.29
CA ALA A 298 2.64 16.11 4.74
C ALA A 298 1.89 16.82 3.59
N GLY A 299 2.43 16.87 2.38
CA GLY A 299 1.76 17.50 1.23
C GLY A 299 0.41 16.85 0.89
N ARG A 300 0.34 15.51 0.96
CA ARG A 300 -0.91 14.75 0.74
C ARG A 300 -1.95 15.05 1.83
N LYS A 301 -1.53 15.08 3.09
CA LYS A 301 -2.40 15.44 4.23
C LYS A 301 -2.97 16.85 4.11
N ALA A 302 -2.18 17.78 3.56
CA ALA A 302 -2.66 19.13 3.32
C ALA A 302 -3.82 19.15 2.32
N ASN A 303 -3.68 18.45 1.18
CA ASN A 303 -4.73 18.39 0.17
C ASN A 303 -6.01 17.71 0.69
N LEU A 304 -5.87 16.61 1.43
CA LEU A 304 -6.99 15.91 2.01
C LEU A 304 -7.84 16.79 2.96
N LEU A 305 -7.17 17.57 3.82
CA LEU A 305 -7.86 18.49 4.74
C LEU A 305 -8.66 19.55 3.97
N VAL A 306 -8.17 19.99 2.82
CA VAL A 306 -8.87 20.95 1.95
C VAL A 306 -10.12 20.33 1.32
N GLU A 307 -10.01 19.10 0.82
CA GLU A 307 -11.16 18.39 0.24
C GLU A 307 -12.23 18.08 1.29
N THR A 308 -11.79 17.70 2.49
CA THR A 308 -12.70 17.46 3.62
C THR A 308 -13.42 18.73 4.06
N ALA A 309 -12.72 19.86 4.09
CA ALA A 309 -13.36 21.14 4.39
C ALA A 309 -14.48 21.47 3.39
N TRP A 310 -14.24 21.29 2.09
CA TRP A 310 -15.25 21.53 1.05
C TRP A 310 -16.43 20.55 1.12
N SER A 311 -16.16 19.27 1.34
CA SER A 311 -17.20 18.26 1.57
C SER A 311 -18.07 18.61 2.78
N PHE A 312 -17.46 19.12 3.86
CA PHE A 312 -18.18 19.53 5.05
C PHE A 312 -19.01 20.81 4.84
N ILE A 313 -18.46 21.82 4.14
CA ILE A 313 -19.14 23.06 3.79
C ILE A 313 -20.42 22.78 2.98
N GLY A 314 -20.34 21.87 2.00
CA GLY A 314 -21.42 21.51 1.09
C GLY A 314 -22.60 20.75 1.72
N ARG A 315 -22.50 20.29 2.97
CA ARG A 315 -23.58 19.52 3.63
C ARG A 315 -24.81 20.40 3.89
N LYS A 316 -26.01 19.96 3.53
CA LYS A 316 -27.27 20.69 3.85
C LYS A 316 -27.53 20.79 5.37
N SER A 317 -27.09 19.81 6.15
CA SER A 317 -27.19 19.76 7.61
C SER A 317 -25.84 19.39 8.23
N VAL A 318 -25.47 20.03 9.34
CA VAL A 318 -24.32 19.64 10.18
C VAL A 318 -24.66 18.50 11.16
N LEU A 319 -25.95 18.16 11.28
CA LEU A 319 -26.46 17.01 12.01
C LEU A 319 -26.68 15.83 11.07
N PRO A 320 -26.30 14.60 11.45
CA PRO A 320 -26.78 13.41 10.77
C PRO A 320 -28.29 13.25 10.99
N GLN A 321 -29.03 12.75 9.99
CA GLN A 321 -30.49 12.54 10.09
C GLN A 321 -30.89 11.50 11.15
N HIS A 322 -29.94 10.67 11.59
CA HIS A 322 -30.07 9.74 12.71
C HIS A 322 -28.81 9.79 13.59
N PRO A 323 -28.89 9.60 14.92
CA PRO A 323 -27.70 9.37 15.73
C PRO A 323 -26.96 8.14 15.21
N PRO A 324 -25.62 8.12 15.18
CA PRO A 324 -24.87 6.99 14.62
C PRO A 324 -25.20 5.71 15.40
N SER A 325 -25.85 4.75 14.72
CA SER A 325 -25.86 3.36 15.18
C SER A 325 -24.42 2.86 15.18
N TYR A 326 -24.02 2.17 16.25
CA TYR A 326 -22.65 1.68 16.46
C TYR A 326 -22.22 0.79 15.28
N SER A 327 -21.61 1.41 14.29
CA SER A 327 -20.80 0.81 13.24
C SER A 327 -19.40 1.37 13.44
N THR A 328 -18.41 0.49 13.40
CA THR A 328 -16.98 0.79 13.59
C THR A 328 -16.55 1.90 12.65
N GLY A 329 -16.41 3.10 13.20
CA GLY A 329 -16.18 4.33 12.47
C GLY A 329 -14.76 4.45 11.93
N GLN A 330 -14.66 4.66 10.63
CA GLN A 330 -13.55 5.40 10.03
C GLN A 330 -13.81 6.90 10.19
N ASP A 331 -12.77 7.65 10.54
CA ASP A 331 -12.74 9.12 10.63
C ASP A 331 -13.23 9.73 9.29
N PRO A 332 -14.03 10.81 9.22
CA PRO A 332 -14.34 11.48 7.95
C PRO A 332 -13.10 11.92 7.16
N LEU A 333 -12.00 12.24 7.86
CA LEU A 333 -10.70 12.50 7.24
C LEU A 333 -10.06 11.19 6.75
N GLU A 334 -10.15 10.07 7.47
CA GLU A 334 -9.72 8.76 6.95
C GLU A 334 -10.63 8.29 5.82
N ARG A 335 -11.92 8.64 5.81
CA ARG A 335 -12.88 8.26 4.76
C ARG A 335 -12.60 9.06 3.49
N LEU A 336 -12.17 10.31 3.59
CA LEU A 336 -11.65 11.07 2.46
C LEU A 336 -10.19 10.78 2.13
N GLU A 337 -9.35 10.34 3.08
CA GLU A 337 -8.02 9.79 2.80
C GLU A 337 -8.20 8.48 2.06
N ASN A 338 -9.24 7.71 2.39
CA ASN A 338 -9.69 6.56 1.62
C ASN A 338 -10.31 7.00 0.30
N GLU A 339 -11.20 7.99 0.23
CA GLU A 339 -11.84 8.44 -1.04
C GLU A 339 -10.89 9.17 -2.01
N SER A 340 -9.85 9.85 -1.51
CA SER A 340 -8.76 10.43 -2.32
C SER A 340 -7.63 9.44 -2.57
N ASN A 341 -7.46 8.41 -1.72
CA ASN A 341 -6.81 7.17 -2.12
C ASN A 341 -7.74 6.31 -3.01
N HIS A 342 -9.03 6.60 -3.16
CA HIS A 342 -9.93 5.85 -4.07
C HIS A 342 -9.91 6.42 -5.50
N LEU A 343 -9.06 7.42 -5.75
CA LEU A 343 -8.55 7.67 -7.10
C LEU A 343 -7.27 6.88 -7.42
N ASN A 344 -6.76 6.05 -6.50
CA ASN A 344 -5.86 4.93 -6.79
C ASN A 344 -5.79 3.97 -5.57
N GLU A 345 -6.58 2.89 -5.65
CA GLU A 345 -6.60 1.67 -4.80
C GLU A 345 -7.75 1.52 -3.78
N GLY A 346 -8.37 0.34 -3.83
CA GLY A 346 -9.59 -0.05 -3.12
C GLY A 346 -9.36 -0.71 -1.75
N GLY A 347 -10.47 -1.11 -1.13
CA GLY A 347 -10.54 -2.09 -0.04
C GLY A 347 -10.17 -1.58 1.36
N LYS A 348 -11.11 -1.63 2.31
CA LYS A 348 -10.78 -1.67 3.75
C LYS A 348 -11.65 -2.69 4.47
N PHE A 349 -11.07 -3.86 4.71
CA PHE A 349 -11.16 -4.49 6.02
C PHE A 349 -10.16 -3.82 6.95
N VAL A 350 -10.32 -4.08 8.24
CA VAL A 350 -9.42 -3.63 9.28
C VAL A 350 -8.35 -4.69 9.44
N PRO A 351 -7.09 -4.46 9.03
CA PRO A 351 -6.01 -5.30 9.48
C PRO A 351 -5.92 -5.14 11.00
N ILE A 352 -5.63 -6.23 11.71
CA ILE A 352 -5.28 -6.21 13.12
C ILE A 352 -4.00 -5.37 13.26
N TYR A 353 -4.16 -4.05 13.36
CA TYR A 353 -3.10 -3.09 13.70
C TYR A 353 -3.00 -2.89 15.21
N HIS A 354 -3.60 -3.77 16.02
CA HIS A 354 -3.46 -3.73 17.48
C HIS A 354 -2.29 -4.56 18.04
N ALA A 355 -1.35 -5.01 17.20
CA ALA A 355 -0.16 -5.72 17.68
C ALA A 355 1.12 -5.52 16.84
N LEU A 356 1.25 -4.44 16.07
CA LEU A 356 2.51 -4.13 15.37
C LEU A 356 2.85 -2.64 15.49
N ASP A 357 3.10 -2.20 16.72
CA ASP A 357 4.17 -1.22 16.89
C ASP A 357 5.48 -1.97 16.63
N ILE A 358 6.22 -1.56 15.60
CA ILE A 358 7.56 -2.10 15.33
C ILE A 358 8.44 -1.72 16.52
N HIS A 359 8.66 -2.67 17.42
CA HIS A 359 9.57 -2.49 18.54
C HIS A 359 11.00 -2.40 17.97
N PRO A 360 11.87 -1.48 18.42
CA PRO A 360 13.26 -1.39 17.95
C PRO A 360 14.05 -2.71 18.08
N GLU A 361 13.63 -3.60 19.00
CA GLU A 361 14.21 -4.95 19.14
C GLU A 361 13.78 -5.91 18.03
N GLU A 362 12.66 -5.67 17.34
CA GLU A 362 12.15 -6.51 16.26
C GLU A 362 13.09 -6.50 15.05
N GLU A 363 13.65 -5.33 14.72
CA GLU A 363 14.62 -5.20 13.62
C GLU A 363 15.94 -5.90 13.96
N ASN A 364 16.34 -5.83 15.24
CA ASN A 364 17.50 -6.56 15.75
C ASN A 364 17.27 -8.08 15.76
N LEU A 365 16.07 -8.53 16.10
CA LEU A 365 15.65 -9.94 16.06
C LEU A 365 15.54 -10.47 14.61
N LYS A 366 15.06 -9.66 13.67
CA LYS A 366 15.09 -9.98 12.22
C LYS A 366 16.52 -10.13 11.72
N GLU A 367 17.42 -9.26 12.14
CA GLU A 367 18.83 -9.31 11.75
C GLU A 367 19.54 -10.55 12.36
N LEU A 368 19.28 -10.86 13.64
CA LEU A 368 19.78 -12.06 14.33
C LEU A 368 19.22 -13.36 13.71
N ALA A 369 17.92 -13.41 13.40
CA ALA A 369 17.29 -14.56 12.78
C ALA A 369 17.71 -14.76 11.31
N LYS A 370 17.95 -13.67 10.56
CA LYS A 370 18.59 -13.72 9.23
C LYS A 370 19.99 -14.32 9.32
N ARG A 371 20.79 -13.93 10.32
CA ARG A 371 22.14 -14.47 10.56
C ARG A 371 22.11 -15.94 11.00
N GLY A 372 21.07 -16.39 11.70
CA GLY A 372 20.90 -17.77 12.17
C GLY A 372 20.14 -18.72 11.24
N GLY A 373 19.54 -18.24 10.14
CA GLY A 373 18.73 -19.07 9.25
C GLY A 373 17.34 -19.47 9.81
N LEU A 374 16.86 -18.79 10.85
CA LEU A 374 15.71 -19.19 11.69
C LEU A 374 14.38 -18.51 11.30
N TRP A 375 14.11 -18.32 10.01
CA TRP A 375 12.91 -17.59 9.55
C TRP A 375 11.57 -18.27 9.89
N ASN A 376 11.58 -19.58 10.09
CA ASN A 376 10.44 -20.39 10.54
C ASN A 376 10.06 -20.14 12.03
N LEU A 377 10.92 -19.49 12.82
CA LEU A 377 10.62 -19.10 14.20
C LEU A 377 9.80 -17.81 14.32
N PHE A 378 9.56 -17.06 13.23
CA PHE A 378 8.84 -15.79 13.25
C PHE A 378 7.33 -15.92 13.55
N ILE A 379 6.75 -17.06 13.22
CA ILE A 379 5.29 -17.24 13.30
C ILE A 379 4.83 -17.39 14.76
N PRO A 380 5.46 -18.25 15.61
CA PRO A 380 5.15 -18.29 17.04
C PRO A 380 5.54 -17.02 17.80
N VAL A 381 6.60 -16.31 17.35
CA VAL A 381 7.08 -15.07 17.99
C VAL A 381 6.03 -13.96 17.96
N PHE A 382 5.29 -13.83 16.85
CA PHE A 382 4.18 -12.86 16.75
C PHE A 382 2.82 -13.44 17.16
N ASN A 383 2.81 -14.62 17.78
CA ASN A 383 1.58 -15.33 18.15
C ASN A 383 0.62 -15.59 16.97
N CYS A 384 1.18 -15.76 15.77
CA CYS A 384 0.44 -15.94 14.51
C CYS A 384 0.50 -17.38 13.98
N GLY A 385 0.78 -18.37 14.85
CA GLY A 385 0.91 -19.79 14.50
C GLY A 385 -0.39 -20.53 14.31
N ALA A 386 -0.44 -21.42 13.31
CA ALA A 386 -1.46 -22.47 13.27
C ALA A 386 -1.09 -23.57 14.29
N PRO A 387 -2.05 -24.26 14.90
CA PRO A 387 -3.50 -24.08 14.74
C PRO A 387 -4.09 -22.97 15.63
N ASP A 388 -3.28 -22.32 16.49
CA ASP A 388 -3.74 -21.34 17.48
C ASP A 388 -4.55 -20.20 16.86
N THR A 389 -4.09 -19.60 15.76
CA THR A 389 -4.84 -18.51 15.10
C THR A 389 -6.25 -18.92 14.70
N GLY A 390 -6.42 -20.15 14.18
CA GLY A 390 -7.74 -20.67 13.82
C GLY A 390 -8.59 -20.96 15.05
N ASN A 391 -7.99 -21.45 16.13
CA ASN A 391 -8.70 -21.69 17.39
C ASN A 391 -9.11 -20.38 18.08
N MET A 392 -8.25 -19.35 18.06
CA MET A 392 -8.56 -18.02 18.58
C MET A 392 -9.71 -17.37 17.81
N GLU A 393 -9.72 -17.47 16.48
CA GLU A 393 -10.82 -16.99 15.62
C GLU A 393 -12.15 -17.67 15.96
N VAL A 394 -12.13 -18.99 16.16
CA VAL A 394 -13.29 -19.78 16.57
C VAL A 394 -13.84 -19.30 17.91
N LEU A 395 -12.97 -19.14 18.92
CA LEU A 395 -13.36 -18.65 20.23
C LEU A 395 -13.92 -17.23 20.13
N LEU A 396 -13.25 -16.32 19.41
CA LEU A 396 -13.68 -14.94 19.24
C LEU A 396 -15.08 -14.83 18.61
N ARG A 397 -15.39 -15.68 17.63
CA ARG A 397 -16.68 -15.66 16.92
C ARG A 397 -17.82 -16.37 17.65
N TYR A 398 -17.52 -17.46 18.34
CA TYR A 398 -18.54 -18.40 18.81
C TYR A 398 -18.49 -18.70 20.32
N GLY A 399 -17.44 -18.26 21.01
CA GLY A 399 -17.25 -18.46 22.44
C GLY A 399 -18.14 -17.54 23.28
N ASN A 400 -18.66 -18.06 24.39
CA ASN A 400 -19.31 -17.24 25.42
C ASN A 400 -18.27 -16.53 26.32
N LYS A 401 -18.72 -15.60 27.17
CA LYS A 401 -17.82 -14.78 28.00
C LYS A 401 -16.86 -15.61 28.86
N GLU A 402 -17.35 -16.68 29.46
CA GLU A 402 -16.59 -17.58 30.31
C GLU A 402 -15.52 -18.33 29.50
N GLN A 403 -15.90 -18.85 28.33
CA GLN A 403 -14.98 -19.53 27.40
C GLN A 403 -13.90 -18.57 26.87
N LEU A 404 -14.26 -17.32 26.55
CA LEU A 404 -13.32 -16.30 26.12
C LEU A 404 -12.28 -15.99 27.21
N GLN A 405 -12.75 -15.82 28.46
CA GLN A 405 -11.87 -15.53 29.58
C GLN A 405 -10.95 -16.71 29.92
N GLU A 406 -11.48 -17.93 29.89
CA GLU A 406 -10.77 -19.16 30.25
C GLU A 406 -9.74 -19.57 29.18
N TRP A 407 -10.07 -19.37 27.90
CA TRP A 407 -9.29 -19.94 26.79
C TRP A 407 -8.72 -18.91 25.82
N LEU A 408 -9.50 -17.91 25.39
CA LEU A 408 -9.04 -16.96 24.36
C LEU A 408 -7.95 -16.03 24.89
N ILE A 409 -8.15 -15.44 26.08
CA ILE A 409 -7.17 -14.49 26.65
C ILE A 409 -5.80 -15.16 26.84
N PRO A 410 -5.68 -16.34 27.47
CA PRO A 410 -4.38 -17.00 27.61
C PRO A 410 -3.72 -17.37 26.27
N LEU A 411 -4.51 -17.68 25.23
CA LEU A 411 -4.00 -17.91 23.87
C LEU A 411 -3.47 -16.61 23.24
N LEU A 412 -4.19 -15.49 23.38
CA LEU A 412 -3.75 -14.17 22.89
C LEU A 412 -2.47 -13.69 23.58
N GLU A 413 -2.31 -13.99 24.86
CA GLU A 413 -1.09 -13.72 25.63
C GLU A 413 0.05 -14.72 25.34
N GLY A 414 -0.20 -15.78 24.56
CA GLY A 414 0.78 -16.83 24.25
C GLY A 414 1.18 -17.71 25.45
N LYS A 415 0.43 -17.67 26.56
CA LYS A 415 0.70 -18.44 27.79
C LYS A 415 0.37 -19.92 27.63
N ILE A 416 -0.64 -20.24 26.81
CA ILE A 416 -1.01 -21.60 26.44
C ILE A 416 -1.00 -21.75 24.92
N ARG A 417 -0.99 -22.99 24.46
CA ARG A 417 -1.19 -23.39 23.06
C ARG A 417 -2.44 -24.26 22.94
N SER A 418 -2.86 -24.50 21.72
CA SER A 418 -4.06 -25.27 21.42
C SER A 418 -3.88 -26.25 20.26
N GLY A 419 -4.74 -27.26 20.22
CA GLY A 419 -4.87 -28.22 19.12
C GLY A 419 -6.28 -28.22 18.54
N PHE A 420 -6.41 -28.69 17.30
CA PHE A 420 -7.72 -28.92 16.68
C PHE A 420 -7.87 -30.38 16.29
N ALA A 421 -8.81 -31.06 16.94
CA ALA A 421 -8.99 -32.49 16.82
C ALA A 421 -10.25 -32.79 16.00
N MET A 422 -10.09 -32.79 14.67
CA MET A 422 -11.17 -33.07 13.71
C MET A 422 -10.96 -34.42 13.02
N THR A 423 -9.81 -34.62 12.38
CA THR A 423 -9.52 -35.79 11.54
C THR A 423 -9.45 -37.09 12.35
N GLU A 424 -9.99 -38.16 11.78
CA GLU A 424 -10.05 -39.51 12.37
C GLU A 424 -9.30 -40.51 11.48
N PRO A 425 -8.55 -41.48 12.04
CA PRO A 425 -7.76 -42.42 11.26
C PRO A 425 -8.62 -43.46 10.50
N GLN A 426 -9.79 -43.81 11.04
CA GLN A 426 -10.61 -44.91 10.53
C GLN A 426 -11.65 -44.49 9.46
N VAL A 427 -11.81 -43.20 9.20
CA VAL A 427 -12.78 -42.67 8.23
C VAL A 427 -12.16 -41.60 7.31
N ALA A 428 -12.68 -41.50 6.09
CA ALA A 428 -12.34 -40.45 5.15
C ALA A 428 -12.84 -39.09 5.65
N SER A 429 -11.97 -38.39 6.39
CA SER A 429 -12.30 -37.17 7.13
C SER A 429 -12.39 -35.90 6.27
N SER A 430 -12.06 -35.99 4.97
CA SER A 430 -12.30 -34.91 4.00
C SER A 430 -13.79 -34.58 3.88
N ASP A 431 -14.64 -35.62 3.91
CA ASP A 431 -16.06 -35.46 4.18
C ASP A 431 -16.30 -35.50 5.70
N ALA A 432 -16.50 -34.31 6.27
CA ALA A 432 -16.74 -34.14 7.69
C ALA A 432 -18.04 -34.82 8.20
N THR A 433 -18.93 -35.28 7.31
CA THR A 433 -20.11 -36.07 7.72
C THR A 433 -19.73 -37.47 8.20
N ASN A 434 -18.57 -37.98 7.78
CA ASN A 434 -18.07 -39.31 8.14
C ASN A 434 -17.49 -39.38 9.56
N ILE A 435 -17.22 -38.27 10.23
CA ILE A 435 -16.71 -38.22 11.61
C ILE A 435 -17.56 -39.09 12.55
N GLU A 436 -16.94 -39.96 13.35
CA GLU A 436 -17.65 -40.92 14.24
C GLU A 436 -17.39 -40.73 15.73
N CYS A 437 -16.38 -39.93 16.11
CA CYS A 437 -16.10 -39.60 17.51
C CYS A 437 -17.38 -39.16 18.23
N SER A 438 -17.75 -39.87 19.29
CA SER A 438 -19.03 -39.71 19.99
C SER A 438 -18.93 -38.68 21.10
N ILE A 439 -19.88 -37.77 21.16
CA ILE A 439 -20.08 -36.81 22.25
C ILE A 439 -21.47 -37.05 22.84
N LYS A 440 -21.57 -37.72 23.98
CA LYS A 440 -22.85 -38.04 24.63
C LYS A 440 -23.09 -37.15 25.83
N ARG A 441 -24.26 -36.52 25.89
CA ARG A 441 -24.68 -35.72 27.05
C ARG A 441 -25.19 -36.63 28.16
N PHE A 442 -24.75 -36.37 29.39
CA PHE A 442 -25.19 -37.07 30.60
C PHE A 442 -25.84 -36.06 31.54
N MET A 443 -27.17 -36.19 31.68
CA MET A 443 -27.95 -35.49 32.68
C MET A 443 -28.18 -36.41 33.88
N THR A 444 -27.68 -36.01 35.04
CA THR A 444 -27.97 -36.68 36.32
C THR A 444 -29.37 -36.29 36.79
N ASN A 445 -30.35 -37.16 36.56
CA ASN A 445 -31.65 -37.04 37.21
C ASN A 445 -31.48 -37.28 38.73
N ARG A 446 -31.92 -36.32 39.53
CA ARG A 446 -31.93 -36.28 41.02
C ARG A 446 -31.83 -37.65 41.69
N VAL A 447 -30.72 -37.89 42.41
CA VAL A 447 -30.70 -38.65 43.67
C VAL A 447 -29.73 -37.96 44.64
N SER A 448 -30.05 -38.05 45.92
CA SER A 448 -29.54 -37.32 47.09
C SER A 448 -28.02 -37.02 47.17
N SER A 449 -27.76 -35.79 47.67
CA SER A 449 -26.56 -35.28 48.36
C SER A 449 -25.23 -35.00 47.65
N TYR A 450 -25.05 -35.23 46.35
CA TYR A 450 -24.00 -34.54 45.57
C TYR A 450 -24.50 -34.21 44.16
N ARG A 451 -24.59 -32.92 43.80
CA ARG A 451 -24.96 -32.47 42.45
C ARG A 451 -23.75 -32.61 41.51
N GLU A 452 -23.59 -33.75 40.84
CA GLU A 452 -22.82 -33.75 39.59
C GLU A 452 -23.62 -32.94 38.56
N GLY A 453 -23.02 -31.89 38.01
CA GLY A 453 -23.65 -31.06 36.98
C GLY A 453 -23.74 -31.76 35.61
N ASP A 454 -24.58 -31.21 34.73
CA ASP A 454 -24.70 -31.65 33.33
C ASP A 454 -23.32 -31.69 32.64
N SER A 455 -23.03 -32.81 31.98
CA SER A 455 -21.69 -33.09 31.41
C SER A 455 -21.79 -33.83 30.07
N TYR A 456 -20.71 -33.79 29.29
CA TYR A 456 -20.53 -34.61 28.11
C TYR A 456 -19.45 -35.66 28.36
N VAL A 457 -19.62 -36.84 27.78
CA VAL A 457 -18.59 -37.88 27.69
C VAL A 457 -18.19 -38.06 26.24
N ILE A 458 -16.88 -37.99 25.98
CA ILE A 458 -16.28 -38.04 24.66
C ILE A 458 -15.55 -39.37 24.48
N ASN A 459 -15.81 -40.07 23.38
CA ASN A 459 -15.18 -41.34 23.02
C ASN A 459 -14.82 -41.37 21.54
N GLY A 460 -13.56 -41.65 21.21
CA GLY A 460 -13.12 -41.79 19.83
C GLY A 460 -11.61 -41.62 19.65
N LYS A 461 -11.16 -41.73 18.40
CA LYS A 461 -9.76 -41.51 18.00
C LYS A 461 -9.68 -40.27 17.13
N LYS A 462 -8.64 -39.47 17.34
CA LYS A 462 -8.28 -38.33 16.48
C LYS A 462 -6.81 -38.47 16.09
N TRP A 463 -6.46 -37.97 14.92
CA TRP A 463 -5.07 -37.94 14.47
C TRP A 463 -4.81 -36.67 13.67
N TRP A 464 -3.53 -36.35 13.42
CA TRP A 464 -3.12 -35.06 12.86
C TRP A 464 -3.58 -33.86 13.72
N THR A 465 -3.63 -34.04 15.04
CA THR A 465 -3.90 -32.92 15.95
C THR A 465 -2.61 -32.13 16.15
N SER A 466 -2.36 -31.18 15.26
CA SER A 466 -1.15 -30.33 15.28
C SER A 466 -1.07 -29.50 16.55
N GLY A 467 0.13 -29.30 17.10
CA GLY A 467 0.36 -28.52 18.31
C GLY A 467 0.13 -29.28 19.62
N ALA A 468 -0.56 -30.43 19.60
CA ALA A 468 -0.85 -31.20 20.80
C ALA A 468 0.37 -31.88 21.45
N MET A 469 1.51 -31.89 20.76
CA MET A 469 2.78 -32.38 21.30
C MET A 469 3.54 -31.27 22.07
N ASP A 470 3.15 -30.00 21.94
CA ASP A 470 3.77 -28.89 22.67
C ASP A 470 3.35 -28.98 24.15
N PRO A 471 4.29 -28.96 25.13
CA PRO A 471 3.96 -29.01 26.55
C PRO A 471 3.04 -27.87 27.03
N ARG A 472 2.96 -26.77 26.28
CA ARG A 472 2.08 -25.63 26.57
C ARG A 472 0.68 -25.82 25.99
N CYS A 473 0.46 -26.83 25.14
CA CYS A 473 -0.86 -27.12 24.61
C CYS A 473 -1.77 -27.50 25.76
N LYS A 474 -2.76 -26.65 26.04
CA LYS A 474 -3.72 -26.87 27.13
C LYS A 474 -5.12 -27.13 26.59
N LEU A 475 -5.48 -26.51 25.47
CA LEU A 475 -6.82 -26.59 24.89
C LEU A 475 -6.85 -27.46 23.63
N LEU A 476 -7.80 -28.38 23.57
CA LEU A 476 -8.24 -29.01 22.32
C LEU A 476 -9.65 -28.52 21.96
N ILE A 477 -9.82 -28.04 20.73
CA ILE A 477 -11.17 -27.90 20.13
C ILE A 477 -11.46 -29.20 19.39
N VAL A 478 -12.42 -29.97 19.89
CA VAL A 478 -12.73 -31.33 19.41
C VAL A 478 -14.04 -31.32 18.63
N MET A 479 -14.05 -31.96 17.46
CA MET A 479 -15.26 -32.20 16.67
C MET A 479 -15.73 -33.65 16.82
N GLY A 480 -17.02 -33.86 17.10
CA GLY A 480 -17.62 -35.18 17.20
C GLY A 480 -19.13 -35.14 16.99
N LYS A 481 -19.77 -36.31 16.85
CA LYS A 481 -21.21 -36.48 16.70
C LYS A 481 -21.91 -36.43 18.05
N THR A 482 -22.86 -35.51 18.18
CA THR A 482 -23.78 -35.40 19.33
C THR A 482 -25.10 -36.11 19.08
N ASP A 483 -25.54 -36.22 17.83
CA ASP A 483 -26.76 -36.92 17.43
C ASP A 483 -26.49 -37.75 16.16
N PHE A 484 -26.54 -39.07 16.29
CA PHE A 484 -26.30 -40.01 15.18
C PHE A 484 -27.52 -40.16 14.26
N THR A 485 -28.68 -39.67 14.67
CA THR A 485 -29.98 -39.85 14.00
C THR A 485 -30.51 -38.58 13.34
N GLY A 486 -29.99 -37.42 13.73
CA GLY A 486 -30.38 -36.12 13.18
C GLY A 486 -29.97 -35.89 11.72
N PRO A 487 -30.37 -34.76 11.10
CA PRO A 487 -29.99 -34.42 9.73
C PRO A 487 -28.47 -34.42 9.54
N LYS A 488 -27.94 -35.02 8.46
CA LYS A 488 -26.50 -35.26 8.23
C LYS A 488 -25.57 -34.07 8.56
N HIS A 489 -25.94 -32.84 8.19
CA HIS A 489 -25.15 -31.63 8.41
C HIS A 489 -25.36 -30.96 9.78
N LYS A 490 -26.15 -31.57 10.67
CA LYS A 490 -26.44 -31.13 12.04
C LYS A 490 -26.11 -32.19 13.09
N GLN A 491 -25.41 -33.27 12.71
CA GLN A 491 -25.07 -34.36 13.62
C GLN A 491 -23.85 -34.03 14.50
N GLN A 492 -22.98 -33.14 14.02
CA GLN A 492 -21.68 -32.83 14.62
C GLN A 492 -21.73 -31.55 15.45
N SER A 493 -20.95 -31.53 16.51
CA SER A 493 -20.73 -30.37 17.39
C SER A 493 -19.25 -30.14 17.63
N MET A 494 -18.89 -28.95 18.12
CA MET A 494 -17.55 -28.66 18.64
C MET A 494 -17.59 -28.46 20.14
N ILE A 495 -16.59 -28.99 20.84
CA ILE A 495 -16.49 -28.95 22.29
C ILE A 495 -15.06 -28.62 22.72
N LEU A 496 -14.92 -27.76 23.74
CA LEU A 496 -13.63 -27.36 24.30
C LEU A 496 -13.18 -28.38 25.37
N VAL A 497 -11.94 -28.86 25.28
CA VAL A 497 -11.43 -29.91 26.17
C VAL A 497 -10.04 -29.54 26.65
N ASP A 498 -9.80 -29.53 27.96
CA ASP A 498 -8.44 -29.43 28.50
C ASP A 498 -7.69 -30.74 28.19
N ILE A 499 -6.51 -30.67 27.59
CA ILE A 499 -5.75 -31.86 27.17
C ILE A 499 -5.37 -32.76 28.37
N HIS A 500 -5.33 -32.21 29.59
CA HIS A 500 -5.03 -32.94 30.81
C HIS A 500 -6.27 -33.59 31.45
N THR A 501 -7.44 -33.47 30.82
CA THR A 501 -8.66 -34.14 31.29
C THR A 501 -8.45 -35.66 31.31
N PRO A 502 -8.77 -36.37 32.41
CA PRO A 502 -8.64 -37.82 32.49
C PRO A 502 -9.33 -38.54 31.33
N GLY A 503 -8.65 -39.56 30.78
CA GLY A 503 -9.10 -40.34 29.61
C GLY A 503 -8.55 -39.85 28.27
N ILE A 504 -7.84 -38.73 28.23
CA ILE A 504 -7.12 -38.28 27.03
C ILE A 504 -5.73 -38.93 27.02
N HIS A 505 -5.42 -39.61 25.93
CA HIS A 505 -4.13 -40.28 25.73
C HIS A 505 -3.51 -39.85 24.40
N VAL A 506 -2.46 -39.02 24.45
CA VAL A 506 -1.58 -38.76 23.30
C VAL A 506 -0.77 -40.04 23.04
N LYS A 507 -1.07 -40.75 21.96
CA LYS A 507 -0.54 -42.10 21.70
C LYS A 507 0.85 -42.07 21.07
N ARG A 508 1.06 -41.24 20.05
CA ARG A 508 2.33 -41.12 19.32
C ARG A 508 2.39 -39.84 18.47
N PRO A 509 3.59 -39.35 18.15
CA PRO A 509 3.78 -38.37 17.10
C PRO A 509 3.60 -38.98 15.70
N LEU A 510 3.20 -38.16 14.73
CA LEU A 510 3.15 -38.47 13.30
C LEU A 510 4.22 -37.65 12.58
N THR A 511 5.09 -38.32 11.81
CA THR A 511 6.15 -37.67 11.04
C THR A 511 5.71 -37.39 9.61
N VAL A 512 6.16 -36.27 9.05
CA VAL A 512 5.91 -35.87 7.65
C VAL A 512 7.22 -36.02 6.89
N PHE A 513 7.33 -36.99 5.98
CA PHE A 513 8.59 -37.31 5.26
C PHE A 513 9.80 -37.48 6.20
N GLY A 514 9.57 -37.97 7.43
CA GLY A 514 10.61 -38.14 8.45
C GLY A 514 10.88 -36.92 9.34
N PHE A 515 10.24 -35.77 9.08
CA PHE A 515 10.27 -34.60 9.99
C PHE A 515 9.25 -34.79 11.13
N ASP A 516 9.66 -34.49 12.35
CA ASP A 516 8.83 -34.60 13.56
C ASP A 516 8.10 -33.29 13.93
N ASP A 517 8.49 -32.17 13.30
CA ASP A 517 8.01 -30.81 13.51
C ASP A 517 8.03 -30.37 14.98
N ALA A 518 8.97 -30.88 15.79
CA ALA A 518 9.07 -30.55 17.21
C ALA A 518 9.40 -29.06 17.47
N PRO A 519 8.87 -28.44 18.55
CA PRO A 519 7.96 -29.00 19.56
C PRO A 519 6.47 -28.98 19.14
N HIS A 520 6.16 -28.44 17.95
CA HIS A 520 4.79 -28.29 17.47
C HIS A 520 4.11 -29.65 17.24
N GLY A 521 4.72 -30.46 16.37
CA GLY A 521 4.37 -31.85 16.07
C GLY A 521 2.92 -32.09 15.66
N HIS A 522 2.63 -33.38 15.39
CA HIS A 522 1.29 -33.87 15.06
C HIS A 522 0.98 -35.10 15.90
N ALA A 523 -0.12 -35.09 16.64
CA ALA A 523 -0.47 -36.18 17.55
C ALA A 523 -1.59 -37.07 17.02
N GLU A 524 -1.46 -38.37 17.30
CA GLU A 524 -2.60 -39.29 17.45
C GLU A 524 -3.09 -39.25 18.90
N ILE A 525 -4.38 -39.02 19.10
CA ILE A 525 -5.03 -38.83 20.41
C ILE A 525 -6.22 -39.78 20.54
N LEU A 526 -6.26 -40.55 21.62
CA LEU A 526 -7.41 -41.35 22.03
C LEU A 526 -8.19 -40.59 23.12
N PHE A 527 -9.50 -40.51 22.95
CA PHE A 527 -10.44 -40.05 23.97
C PHE A 527 -11.19 -41.29 24.50
N GLU A 528 -10.96 -41.63 25.76
CA GLU A 528 -11.56 -42.77 26.44
C GLU A 528 -12.35 -42.29 27.66
N ASN A 529 -13.68 -42.22 27.52
CA ASN A 529 -14.61 -41.74 28.55
C ASN A 529 -14.27 -40.37 29.13
N VAL A 530 -13.79 -39.46 28.29
CA VAL A 530 -13.37 -38.12 28.70
C VAL A 530 -14.60 -37.30 29.08
N ARG A 531 -14.71 -36.92 30.35
CA ARG A 531 -15.85 -36.16 30.89
C ARG A 531 -15.54 -34.68 30.97
N VAL A 532 -16.38 -33.84 30.35
CA VAL A 532 -16.26 -32.37 30.39
C VAL A 532 -17.59 -31.70 30.78
N PRO A 533 -17.59 -30.52 31.40
CA PRO A 533 -18.83 -29.80 31.74
C PRO A 533 -19.67 -29.44 30.51
N ALA A 534 -20.99 -29.39 30.66
CA ALA A 534 -21.89 -29.01 29.55
C ALA A 534 -21.61 -27.60 28.98
N LYS A 535 -21.09 -26.67 29.80
CA LYS A 535 -20.67 -25.33 29.38
C LYS A 535 -19.54 -25.32 28.34
N ASN A 536 -18.86 -26.44 28.12
CA ASN A 536 -17.75 -26.54 27.18
C ASN A 536 -18.21 -26.73 25.73
N ILE A 537 -19.51 -27.00 25.49
CA ILE A 537 -20.05 -27.03 24.13
C ILE A 537 -19.92 -25.63 23.51
N LEU A 538 -19.44 -25.55 22.28
CA LEU A 538 -19.21 -24.29 21.60
C LEU A 538 -20.41 -23.96 20.70
N LEU A 539 -21.00 -22.77 20.87
CA LEU A 539 -22.22 -22.27 20.22
C LEU A 539 -23.51 -23.07 20.52
N GLY A 540 -23.47 -24.40 20.37
CA GLY A 540 -24.59 -25.30 20.65
C GLY A 540 -24.46 -26.65 19.93
N GLU A 541 -25.31 -27.60 20.31
CA GLU A 541 -25.37 -28.93 19.68
C GLU A 541 -25.79 -28.80 18.19
N GLY A 542 -25.17 -29.62 17.33
CA GLY A 542 -25.43 -29.67 15.89
C GLY A 542 -24.85 -28.52 15.08
N ARG A 543 -24.01 -27.66 15.68
CA ARG A 543 -23.40 -26.48 15.05
C ARG A 543 -21.96 -26.71 14.57
N GLY A 544 -21.46 -27.95 14.59
CA GLY A 544 -20.06 -28.26 14.28
C GLY A 544 -19.63 -27.86 12.86
N PHE A 545 -20.49 -28.09 11.86
CA PHE A 545 -20.20 -27.71 10.46
C PHE A 545 -20.05 -26.20 10.28
N GLU A 546 -20.93 -25.42 10.91
CA GLU A 546 -20.90 -23.96 10.83
C GLU A 546 -19.61 -23.40 11.41
N ILE A 547 -19.21 -23.90 12.58
CA ILE A 547 -17.97 -23.47 13.24
C ILE A 547 -16.75 -23.89 12.41
N ALA A 548 -16.74 -25.10 11.85
CA ALA A 548 -15.66 -25.58 10.98
C ALA A 548 -15.49 -24.70 9.74
N GLN A 549 -16.57 -24.34 9.04
CA GLN A 549 -16.50 -23.45 7.88
C GLN A 549 -16.10 -22.02 8.26
N GLY A 550 -16.57 -21.52 9.40
CA GLY A 550 -16.19 -20.21 9.94
C GLY A 550 -14.70 -20.10 10.22
N ARG A 551 -14.08 -21.19 10.69
CA ARG A 551 -12.64 -21.32 10.92
C ARG A 551 -11.80 -21.41 9.65
N LEU A 552 -12.21 -22.28 8.72
CA LEU A 552 -11.36 -22.70 7.60
C LEU A 552 -11.13 -21.59 6.57
N GLY A 553 -12.00 -20.58 6.48
CA GLY A 553 -11.82 -19.45 5.56
C GLY A 553 -10.52 -18.66 5.80
N PRO A 554 -10.39 -17.95 6.94
CA PRO A 554 -9.18 -17.20 7.26
C PRO A 554 -7.92 -18.08 7.36
N GLY A 555 -8.06 -19.30 7.90
CA GLY A 555 -6.93 -20.25 8.02
C GLY A 555 -6.27 -20.58 6.69
N ARG A 556 -7.07 -20.84 5.64
CA ARG A 556 -6.57 -21.12 4.28
C ARG A 556 -5.75 -19.96 3.73
N LEU A 557 -6.23 -18.72 3.90
CA LEU A 557 -5.53 -17.54 3.40
C LEU A 557 -4.17 -17.35 4.10
N HIS A 558 -4.12 -17.52 5.42
CA HIS A 558 -2.87 -17.41 6.18
C HIS A 558 -1.80 -18.42 5.71
N HIS A 559 -2.20 -19.66 5.39
CA HIS A 559 -1.28 -20.64 4.83
C HIS A 559 -0.77 -20.25 3.44
N CYS A 560 -1.65 -19.72 2.57
CA CYS A 560 -1.26 -19.24 1.25
C CYS A 560 -0.23 -18.10 1.32
N LEU A 561 -0.46 -17.11 2.20
CA LEU A 561 0.47 -15.99 2.40
C LEU A 561 1.85 -16.46 2.88
N ARG A 562 1.91 -17.43 3.80
CA ARG A 562 3.17 -18.02 4.27
C ARG A 562 3.91 -18.76 3.15
N LEU A 563 3.17 -19.43 2.26
CA LEU A 563 3.74 -20.16 1.12
C LEU A 563 4.37 -19.23 0.07
N ILE A 564 3.84 -18.03 -0.13
CA ILE A 564 4.52 -16.99 -0.93
C ILE A 564 5.91 -16.68 -0.34
N GLY A 565 5.97 -16.50 0.98
CA GLY A 565 7.25 -16.26 1.68
C GLY A 565 8.23 -17.43 1.58
N ALA A 566 7.74 -18.67 1.71
CA ALA A 566 8.55 -19.87 1.55
C ALA A 566 9.12 -20.00 0.12
N ALA A 567 8.29 -19.74 -0.89
CA ALA A 567 8.71 -19.75 -2.29
C ALA A 567 9.77 -18.67 -2.58
N GLU A 568 9.60 -17.44 -2.08
CA GLU A 568 10.62 -16.38 -2.21
C GLU A 568 11.94 -16.77 -1.56
N ARG A 569 11.89 -17.43 -0.39
CA ARG A 569 13.11 -17.95 0.25
C ARG A 569 13.77 -19.03 -0.62
N GLY A 570 12.98 -19.93 -1.20
CA GLY A 570 13.43 -20.91 -2.18
C GLY A 570 14.13 -20.26 -3.38
N MET A 571 13.50 -19.24 -3.99
CA MET A 571 14.07 -18.45 -5.09
C MET A 571 15.42 -17.84 -4.71
N GLN A 572 15.49 -17.20 -3.54
CA GLN A 572 16.73 -16.58 -3.06
C GLN A 572 17.86 -17.61 -2.91
N MET A 573 17.58 -18.74 -2.26
CA MET A 573 18.57 -19.81 -2.06
C MET A 573 19.02 -20.40 -3.40
N MET A 574 18.07 -20.65 -4.30
CA MET A 574 18.32 -21.15 -5.65
C MET A 574 19.28 -20.23 -6.43
N ILE A 575 19.01 -18.93 -6.46
CA ILE A 575 19.84 -17.94 -7.16
C ILE A 575 21.25 -17.87 -6.55
N GLN A 576 21.33 -17.77 -5.21
CA GLN A 576 22.62 -17.70 -4.51
C GLN A 576 23.49 -18.91 -4.78
N ARG A 577 22.89 -20.11 -4.84
CA ARG A 577 23.58 -21.34 -5.20
C ARG A 577 24.04 -21.30 -6.65
N ALA A 578 23.18 -20.87 -7.57
CA ALA A 578 23.47 -20.85 -8.99
C ALA A 578 24.62 -19.90 -9.37
N LEU A 579 24.74 -18.78 -8.66
CA LEU A 579 25.81 -17.80 -8.83
C LEU A 579 27.17 -18.24 -8.28
N LYS A 580 27.20 -19.25 -7.40
CA LYS A 580 28.44 -19.71 -6.73
C LYS A 580 28.96 -21.04 -7.25
N ARG A 581 28.11 -21.87 -7.88
CA ARG A 581 28.46 -23.23 -8.30
C ARG A 581 28.73 -23.31 -9.80
N ARG A 582 29.84 -23.96 -10.17
CA ARG A 582 30.16 -24.30 -11.57
C ARG A 582 29.83 -25.76 -11.89
N THR A 583 29.31 -25.98 -13.10
CA THR A 583 29.10 -27.29 -13.73
C THR A 583 29.48 -27.17 -15.21
N PHE A 584 30.20 -28.17 -15.74
CA PHE A 584 30.64 -28.17 -17.15
C PHE A 584 31.34 -26.86 -17.58
N GLY A 585 32.21 -26.32 -16.71
CA GLY A 585 33.00 -25.10 -16.97
C GLY A 585 32.27 -23.77 -16.74
N LYS A 586 30.94 -23.75 -16.64
CA LYS A 586 30.13 -22.54 -16.46
C LYS A 586 29.47 -22.48 -15.08
N LEU A 587 29.13 -21.29 -14.60
CA LEU A 587 28.24 -21.15 -13.44
C LEU A 587 26.86 -21.70 -13.80
N ILE A 588 26.13 -22.20 -12.81
CA ILE A 588 24.75 -22.65 -13.06
C ILE A 588 23.89 -21.49 -13.59
N ALA A 589 24.13 -20.27 -13.09
CA ALA A 589 23.48 -19.05 -13.56
C ALA A 589 23.78 -18.69 -15.03
N GLU A 590 24.75 -19.34 -15.68
CA GLU A 590 25.11 -19.13 -17.09
C GLU A 590 24.50 -20.17 -18.03
N HIS A 591 23.81 -21.20 -17.50
CA HIS A 591 23.13 -22.21 -18.31
C HIS A 591 21.74 -21.73 -18.74
N GLY A 592 21.44 -21.80 -20.04
CA GLY A 592 20.18 -21.29 -20.61
C GLY A 592 18.92 -21.98 -20.05
N SER A 593 18.98 -23.28 -19.74
CA SER A 593 17.87 -24.01 -19.11
C SER A 593 17.53 -23.43 -17.73
N PHE A 594 18.54 -23.18 -16.91
CA PHE A 594 18.36 -22.58 -15.59
C PHE A 594 17.73 -21.18 -15.67
N LEU A 595 18.16 -20.34 -16.63
CA LEU A 595 17.56 -19.01 -16.85
C LEU A 595 16.07 -19.09 -17.23
N SER A 596 15.68 -20.08 -18.02
CA SER A 596 14.26 -20.32 -18.34
C SER A 596 13.47 -20.75 -17.10
N ASP A 597 14.01 -21.68 -16.31
CA ASP A 597 13.30 -22.26 -15.17
C ASP A 597 13.11 -21.25 -14.02
N ILE A 598 14.11 -20.42 -13.74
CA ILE A 598 13.98 -19.36 -12.73
C ILE A 598 12.95 -18.31 -13.14
N ALA A 599 12.90 -17.94 -14.43
CA ALA A 599 11.91 -16.98 -14.92
C ALA A 599 10.49 -17.54 -14.81
N LYS A 600 10.27 -18.81 -15.16
CA LYS A 600 8.99 -19.51 -14.95
C LYS A 600 8.59 -19.54 -13.48
N CYS A 601 9.53 -19.88 -12.59
CA CYS A 601 9.29 -19.86 -11.14
C CYS A 601 8.86 -18.47 -10.64
N ARG A 602 9.51 -17.40 -11.12
CA ARG A 602 9.12 -16.02 -10.81
C ARG A 602 7.71 -15.70 -11.31
N ILE A 603 7.38 -16.06 -12.56
CA ILE A 603 6.04 -15.85 -13.13
C ILE A 603 4.97 -16.54 -12.27
N ASP A 604 5.13 -17.83 -11.98
CA ASP A 604 4.15 -18.59 -11.18
C ASP A 604 3.97 -17.97 -9.78
N LEU A 605 5.07 -17.52 -9.18
CA LEU A 605 5.08 -16.89 -7.86
C LEU A 605 4.29 -15.57 -7.87
N GLU A 606 4.52 -14.69 -8.85
CA GLU A 606 3.79 -13.43 -8.97
C GLU A 606 2.30 -13.64 -9.28
N GLN A 607 1.96 -14.54 -10.20
CA GLN A 607 0.56 -14.90 -10.49
C GLN A 607 -0.16 -15.37 -9.22
N THR A 608 0.48 -16.27 -8.47
CA THR A 608 -0.07 -16.80 -7.22
C THR A 608 -0.17 -15.72 -6.15
N ARG A 609 0.83 -14.83 -6.04
CA ARG A 609 0.81 -13.70 -5.09
C ARG A 609 -0.39 -12.79 -5.37
N LEU A 610 -0.61 -12.40 -6.62
CA LEU A 610 -1.75 -11.55 -6.99
C LEU A 610 -3.08 -12.23 -6.70
N LEU A 611 -3.22 -13.54 -6.99
CA LEU A 611 -4.42 -14.31 -6.63
C LEU A 611 -4.66 -14.35 -5.12
N VAL A 612 -3.61 -14.51 -4.31
CA VAL A 612 -3.71 -14.50 -2.84
C VAL A 612 -4.07 -13.13 -2.31
N LEU A 613 -3.54 -12.05 -2.91
CA LEU A 613 -3.87 -10.67 -2.54
C LEU A 613 -5.32 -10.31 -2.92
N GLU A 614 -5.80 -10.73 -4.08
CA GLU A 614 -7.21 -10.60 -4.45
C GLU A 614 -8.11 -11.41 -3.51
N ALA A 615 -7.69 -12.61 -3.09
CA ALA A 615 -8.43 -13.41 -2.11
C ALA A 615 -8.54 -12.70 -0.75
N ALA A 616 -7.48 -12.00 -0.34
CA ALA A 616 -7.48 -11.16 0.85
C ALA A 616 -8.43 -9.96 0.66
N ASP A 617 -8.33 -9.23 -0.45
CA ASP A 617 -9.16 -8.06 -0.71
C ASP A 617 -10.66 -8.39 -0.86
N GLN A 618 -11.02 -9.53 -1.46
CA GLN A 618 -12.41 -9.99 -1.49
C GLN A 618 -12.91 -10.43 -0.12
N LEU A 619 -12.10 -11.14 0.66
CA LEU A 619 -12.44 -11.46 2.05
C LEU A 619 -12.69 -10.18 2.85
N ASP A 620 -11.89 -9.15 2.56
CA ASP A 620 -11.94 -7.85 3.19
C ASP A 620 -13.20 -7.05 2.82
N ARG A 621 -13.54 -7.00 1.53
CA ARG A 621 -14.70 -6.25 1.01
C ARG A 621 -16.04 -6.97 1.21
N LEU A 622 -16.06 -8.29 1.03
CA LEU A 622 -17.29 -9.08 0.88
C LEU A 622 -17.53 -10.05 2.06
N GLY A 623 -16.51 -10.30 2.89
CA GLY A 623 -16.57 -11.26 3.98
C GLY A 623 -16.44 -12.72 3.55
N ASN A 624 -16.35 -13.62 4.54
CA ASN A 624 -15.96 -15.03 4.33
C ASN A 624 -16.91 -15.84 3.44
N LYS A 625 -18.19 -15.49 3.40
CA LYS A 625 -19.20 -16.26 2.66
C LYS A 625 -19.06 -16.06 1.15
N GLU A 626 -18.94 -14.81 0.72
CA GLU A 626 -18.83 -14.44 -0.70
C GLU A 626 -17.42 -14.70 -1.25
N ALA A 627 -16.37 -14.49 -0.44
CA ALA A 627 -14.98 -14.76 -0.82
C ALA A 627 -14.62 -16.26 -0.90
N ARG A 628 -15.57 -17.17 -0.67
CA ARG A 628 -15.30 -18.61 -0.58
C ARG A 628 -14.72 -19.20 -1.87
N GLY A 629 -15.17 -18.72 -3.03
CA GLY A 629 -14.70 -19.18 -4.34
C GLY A 629 -13.21 -18.86 -4.55
N ILE A 630 -12.82 -17.61 -4.33
CA ILE A 630 -11.44 -17.18 -4.52
C ILE A 630 -10.49 -17.75 -3.46
N LEU A 631 -10.93 -17.90 -2.21
CA LEU A 631 -10.13 -18.55 -1.17
C LEU A 631 -9.82 -20.00 -1.51
N ALA A 632 -10.74 -20.72 -2.16
CA ALA A 632 -10.50 -22.07 -2.65
C ALA A 632 -9.48 -22.08 -3.81
N MET A 633 -9.58 -21.14 -4.75
CA MET A 633 -8.60 -21.01 -5.85
C MET A 633 -7.19 -20.74 -5.31
N ALA A 634 -7.05 -19.79 -4.38
CA ALA A 634 -5.77 -19.49 -3.73
C ALA A 634 -5.19 -20.71 -2.99
N LYS A 635 -6.04 -21.47 -2.28
CA LYS A 635 -5.66 -22.67 -1.53
C LYS A 635 -5.12 -23.79 -2.43
N VAL A 636 -5.56 -23.88 -3.68
CA VAL A 636 -5.01 -24.83 -4.66
C VAL A 636 -3.75 -24.27 -5.32
N ALA A 637 -3.75 -23.00 -5.71
CA ALA A 637 -2.63 -22.40 -6.44
C ALA A 637 -1.37 -22.28 -5.58
N ALA A 638 -1.49 -21.81 -4.34
CA ALA A 638 -0.32 -21.47 -3.50
C ALA A 638 0.59 -22.66 -3.15
N PRO A 639 0.07 -23.81 -2.69
CA PRO A 639 0.91 -24.98 -2.43
C PRO A 639 1.58 -25.52 -3.70
N ASN A 640 0.87 -25.53 -4.84
CA ASN A 640 1.42 -26.03 -6.10
C ASN A 640 2.56 -25.15 -6.63
N MET A 641 2.40 -23.82 -6.58
CA MET A 641 3.47 -22.88 -6.91
C MET A 641 4.66 -23.07 -5.97
N ALA A 642 4.44 -23.11 -4.66
CA ALA A 642 5.52 -23.24 -3.68
C ALA A 642 6.32 -24.54 -3.88
N LEU A 643 5.63 -25.66 -4.14
CA LEU A 643 6.28 -26.94 -4.46
C LEU A 643 7.15 -26.84 -5.71
N LYS A 644 6.66 -26.23 -6.78
CA LYS A 644 7.42 -26.07 -8.03
C LYS A 644 8.70 -25.26 -7.82
N VAL A 645 8.60 -24.14 -7.11
CA VAL A 645 9.74 -23.26 -6.81
C VAL A 645 10.75 -23.96 -5.89
N LEU A 646 10.27 -24.60 -4.83
CA LEU A 646 11.12 -25.28 -3.85
C LEU A 646 11.80 -26.52 -4.43
N ASP A 647 11.10 -27.28 -5.26
CA ASP A 647 11.65 -28.44 -5.96
C ASP A 647 12.79 -28.01 -6.90
N MET A 648 12.60 -26.93 -7.67
CA MET A 648 13.65 -26.39 -8.51
C MET A 648 14.84 -25.86 -7.69
N ALA A 649 14.57 -25.23 -6.54
CA ALA A 649 15.62 -24.82 -5.62
C ALA A 649 16.42 -26.02 -5.09
N MET A 650 15.76 -27.14 -4.75
CA MET A 650 16.40 -28.39 -4.35
C MET A 650 17.26 -28.95 -5.48
N GLN A 651 16.73 -28.99 -6.71
CA GLN A 651 17.42 -29.49 -7.89
C GLN A 651 18.73 -28.71 -8.16
N VAL A 652 18.71 -27.38 -8.01
CA VAL A 652 19.91 -26.52 -8.17
C VAL A 652 20.94 -26.76 -7.07
N HIS A 653 20.52 -27.17 -5.87
CA HIS A 653 21.44 -27.58 -4.80
C HIS A 653 21.98 -28.99 -4.97
N GLY A 654 21.38 -29.81 -5.84
CA GLY A 654 21.69 -31.23 -6.00
C GLY A 654 21.38 -31.99 -4.72
N ALA A 655 22.21 -32.99 -4.38
CA ALA A 655 22.03 -33.79 -3.16
C ALA A 655 21.93 -32.96 -1.87
N ALA A 656 22.59 -31.80 -1.80
CA ALA A 656 22.51 -30.90 -0.65
C ALA A 656 21.09 -30.35 -0.41
N GLY A 657 20.28 -30.20 -1.47
CA GLY A 657 18.89 -29.75 -1.37
C GLY A 657 17.96 -30.76 -0.66
N LEU A 658 18.36 -32.04 -0.62
CA LEU A 658 17.65 -33.11 0.09
C LEU A 658 18.09 -33.22 1.56
N SER A 659 19.27 -32.68 1.89
CA SER A 659 19.91 -32.82 3.19
C SER A 659 19.46 -31.75 4.20
N SER A 660 19.74 -32.00 5.47
CA SER A 660 19.52 -31.04 6.58
C SER A 660 20.41 -29.80 6.53
N ASP A 661 21.42 -29.76 5.66
CA ASP A 661 22.28 -28.57 5.47
C ASP A 661 21.50 -27.39 4.87
N THR A 662 20.31 -27.65 4.33
CA THR A 662 19.40 -26.62 3.84
C THR A 662 18.00 -26.82 4.39
N ILE A 663 17.23 -25.74 4.43
CA ILE A 663 15.82 -25.79 4.86
C ILE A 663 14.86 -26.24 3.75
N LEU A 664 15.36 -26.48 2.53
CA LEU A 664 14.54 -26.66 1.33
C LEU A 664 13.63 -27.89 1.42
N ALA A 665 14.19 -29.05 1.81
CA ALA A 665 13.42 -30.28 1.97
C ALA A 665 12.29 -30.14 3.00
N HIS A 666 12.53 -29.41 4.10
CA HIS A 666 11.51 -29.15 5.10
C HIS A 666 10.41 -28.22 4.56
N LEU A 667 10.77 -27.09 3.92
CA LEU A 667 9.78 -26.19 3.32
C LEU A 667 8.95 -26.90 2.24
N TRP A 668 9.57 -27.77 1.46
CA TRP A 668 8.90 -28.58 0.45
C TRP A 668 7.91 -29.56 1.11
N ALA A 669 8.32 -30.26 2.17
CA ALA A 669 7.47 -31.16 2.92
C ALA A 669 6.26 -30.42 3.53
N THR A 670 6.47 -29.26 4.16
CA THR A 670 5.39 -28.40 4.67
C THR A 670 4.43 -27.98 3.55
N SER A 671 4.95 -27.57 2.39
CA SER A 671 4.13 -27.19 1.23
C SER A 671 3.32 -28.36 0.69
N ARG A 672 3.90 -29.57 0.69
CA ARG A 672 3.22 -30.80 0.28
C ARG A 672 2.08 -31.17 1.21
N THR A 673 2.26 -30.97 2.52
CA THR A 673 1.21 -31.16 3.54
C THR A 673 0.04 -30.22 3.31
N LEU A 674 0.29 -28.97 2.90
CA LEU A 674 -0.77 -27.98 2.65
C LEU A 674 -1.63 -28.25 1.41
N ARG A 675 -1.28 -29.24 0.57
CA ARG A 675 -2.19 -29.80 -0.44
C ARG A 675 -3.25 -30.75 0.14
N LEU A 676 -3.09 -31.16 1.40
CA LEU A 676 -3.98 -32.09 2.11
C LEU A 676 -4.68 -31.40 3.30
N ALA A 677 -3.92 -30.61 4.07
CA ALA A 677 -4.42 -29.89 5.24
C ALA A 677 -5.44 -28.79 4.86
N ASP A 678 -6.38 -28.51 5.76
CA ASP A 678 -7.47 -27.53 5.59
C ASP A 678 -8.38 -27.75 4.36
N GLY A 679 -8.37 -28.98 3.84
CA GLY A 679 -9.11 -29.44 2.66
C GLY A 679 -8.15 -29.85 1.53
N PRO A 680 -8.26 -31.06 0.98
CA PRO A 680 -7.45 -31.50 -0.15
C PRO A 680 -7.80 -30.73 -1.42
N ASP A 681 -6.85 -30.63 -2.36
CA ASP A 681 -7.05 -29.90 -3.63
C ASP A 681 -8.26 -30.44 -4.43
N GLU A 682 -8.47 -31.75 -4.39
CA GLU A 682 -9.52 -32.47 -5.13
C GLU A 682 -10.94 -32.17 -4.65
N ASP A 683 -11.11 -31.65 -3.43
CA ASP A 683 -12.43 -31.28 -2.92
C ASP A 683 -13.01 -30.03 -3.61
N GLY A 684 -12.15 -29.25 -4.26
CA GLY A 684 -12.49 -28.15 -5.16
C GLY A 684 -13.28 -26.98 -4.54
N PRO A 685 -13.44 -25.85 -5.25
CA PRO A 685 -14.42 -24.84 -4.89
C PRO A 685 -15.83 -25.45 -4.95
N PRO A 686 -16.76 -25.07 -4.03
CA PRO A 686 -18.13 -25.61 -4.01
C PRO A 686 -18.88 -25.47 -5.35
N SER A 687 -18.50 -24.49 -6.17
CA SER A 687 -19.06 -24.26 -7.50
C SER A 687 -18.77 -25.38 -8.51
N SER A 688 -17.71 -26.17 -8.30
CA SER A 688 -17.34 -27.29 -9.19
C SER A 688 -18.24 -28.52 -9.08
N LYS A 689 -19.08 -28.61 -8.03
CA LYS A 689 -19.93 -29.79 -7.74
C LYS A 689 -21.42 -29.58 -8.09
N GLN A 690 -21.82 -28.40 -8.56
CA GLN A 690 -23.13 -28.20 -9.19
C GLN A 690 -22.97 -28.29 -10.72
N PRO A 691 -23.84 -29.04 -11.45
CA PRO A 691 -23.88 -28.92 -12.89
C PRO A 691 -24.22 -27.46 -13.21
N TYR A 692 -23.33 -26.76 -13.91
CA TYR A 692 -23.59 -25.44 -14.45
C TYR A 692 -24.69 -25.58 -15.52
N THR A 693 -25.96 -25.51 -15.10
CA THR A 693 -27.08 -25.41 -16.03
C THR A 693 -27.12 -23.99 -16.55
N CYS A 694 -26.58 -23.75 -17.75
CA CYS A 694 -26.67 -22.48 -18.46
C CYS A 694 -28.14 -22.16 -18.77
N THR A 695 -28.86 -21.56 -17.82
CA THR A 695 -30.18 -20.97 -18.07
C THR A 695 -29.99 -19.54 -18.57
N GLY A 696 -29.59 -19.38 -19.84
CA GLY A 696 -29.74 -18.20 -20.74
C GLY A 696 -29.72 -16.74 -20.23
N LYS A 697 -29.38 -16.45 -18.98
CA LYS A 697 -29.46 -15.13 -18.33
C LYS A 697 -28.29 -14.83 -17.38
N GLU A 698 -27.41 -15.80 -17.10
CA GLU A 698 -26.20 -15.55 -16.34
C GLU A 698 -25.03 -15.38 -17.31
N GLU A 699 -24.62 -14.12 -17.48
CA GLU A 699 -23.43 -13.76 -18.24
C GLU A 699 -22.17 -14.25 -17.53
N TRP A 700 -21.26 -14.85 -18.30
CA TRP A 700 -19.94 -15.26 -17.84
C TRP A 700 -19.04 -14.02 -17.65
N GLY A 701 -19.33 -13.23 -16.61
CA GLY A 701 -18.47 -12.13 -16.18
C GLY A 701 -17.21 -12.64 -15.46
N PRO A 702 -16.13 -11.83 -15.35
CA PRO A 702 -14.96 -12.16 -14.55
C PRO A 702 -15.39 -12.48 -13.11
N ILE A 703 -15.00 -13.67 -12.62
CA ILE A 703 -15.30 -14.15 -11.25
C ILE A 703 -14.66 -13.22 -10.18
N LEU A 704 -13.62 -12.48 -10.56
CA LEU A 704 -12.66 -11.86 -9.64
C LEU A 704 -12.81 -10.34 -9.49
N LEU A 705 -13.14 -9.60 -10.54
CA LEU A 705 -13.21 -8.13 -10.49
C LEU A 705 -14.47 -7.65 -11.23
N PRO A 706 -15.45 -7.03 -10.55
CA PRO A 706 -16.55 -6.37 -11.25
C PRO A 706 -15.96 -5.24 -12.10
N TYR A 707 -16.41 -5.12 -13.36
CA TYR A 707 -16.02 -4.00 -14.22
C TYR A 707 -16.23 -2.66 -13.47
N PRO A 708 -15.31 -1.69 -13.59
CA PRO A 708 -15.42 -0.41 -12.91
C PRO A 708 -16.78 0.26 -13.20
N SER A 709 -17.35 0.94 -12.20
CA SER A 709 -18.67 1.57 -12.34
C SER A 709 -18.67 2.59 -13.49
N PRO A 710 -19.73 2.63 -14.32
CA PRO A 710 -19.77 3.47 -15.51
C PRO A 710 -19.88 4.94 -15.09
N SER A 711 -18.75 5.63 -14.96
CA SER A 711 -18.69 7.08 -14.76
C SER A 711 -18.49 7.86 -16.06
N SER A 712 -18.48 7.20 -17.20
CA SER A 712 -18.50 7.82 -18.53
C SER A 712 -19.54 7.13 -19.42
N SER A 713 -20.01 7.84 -20.44
CA SER A 713 -21.11 7.50 -21.35
C SER A 713 -20.92 6.24 -22.23
N LEU A 714 -19.95 5.38 -21.90
CA LEU A 714 -19.69 4.08 -22.51
C LEU A 714 -19.66 3.02 -21.40
N SER A 715 -20.71 2.22 -21.26
CA SER A 715 -20.60 1.02 -20.42
C SER A 715 -19.77 -0.02 -21.16
N LEU A 716 -18.73 -0.57 -20.51
CA LEU A 716 -17.96 -1.73 -21.00
C LEU A 716 -18.88 -2.89 -21.43
N TYR A 717 -20.03 -2.98 -20.78
CA TYR A 717 -21.15 -3.85 -21.11
C TYR A 717 -21.71 -3.68 -22.54
N SER A 718 -21.84 -2.44 -23.02
CA SER A 718 -22.33 -2.16 -24.38
C SER A 718 -21.30 -2.59 -25.45
N ILE A 719 -20.01 -2.47 -25.14
CA ILE A 719 -18.91 -2.93 -26.00
C ILE A 719 -18.86 -4.47 -26.00
N GLU A 720 -19.05 -5.11 -24.84
CA GLU A 720 -19.11 -6.57 -24.72
C GLU A 720 -20.28 -7.16 -25.54
N ILE A 721 -21.49 -6.61 -25.44
CA ILE A 721 -22.65 -7.03 -26.25
C ILE A 721 -22.40 -6.84 -27.75
N ALA A 722 -21.80 -5.71 -28.14
CA ALA A 722 -21.44 -5.41 -29.53
C ALA A 722 -20.38 -6.36 -30.09
N LEU A 723 -19.42 -6.80 -29.27
CA LEU A 723 -18.35 -7.71 -29.69
C LEU A 723 -18.81 -9.16 -29.73
N VAL A 724 -19.62 -9.60 -28.75
CA VAL A 724 -20.21 -10.96 -28.70
C VAL A 724 -21.20 -11.18 -29.85
N THR A 725 -21.86 -10.13 -30.35
CA THR A 725 -22.70 -10.24 -31.56
C THR A 725 -21.87 -10.29 -32.85
N SER A 726 -20.61 -9.82 -32.83
CA SER A 726 -19.69 -9.80 -33.98
C SER A 726 -18.88 -11.10 -34.17
N THR A 727 -18.75 -11.94 -33.14
CA THR A 727 -17.94 -13.18 -33.17
C THR A 727 -18.48 -14.26 -34.13
N TRP A 728 -19.70 -14.10 -34.64
CA TRP A 728 -20.34 -14.99 -35.62
C TRP A 728 -20.22 -14.51 -37.08
N LEU A 729 -19.47 -13.43 -37.34
CA LEU A 729 -19.24 -12.94 -38.71
C LEU A 729 -18.17 -13.79 -39.41
N GLN A 730 -18.60 -14.64 -40.34
CA GLN A 730 -17.69 -15.33 -41.27
C GLN A 730 -17.02 -14.32 -42.20
N PHE A 731 -15.68 -14.41 -42.29
CA PHE A 731 -14.77 -14.05 -43.38
C PHE A 731 -15.15 -12.92 -44.35
N ASP A 732 -15.78 -11.85 -43.86
CA ASP A 732 -16.07 -10.68 -44.67
C ASP A 732 -15.75 -9.39 -43.92
N SER A 733 -14.95 -8.57 -44.60
CA SER A 733 -14.05 -7.52 -44.12
C SER A 733 -14.46 -6.72 -42.86
N ALA A 734 -13.44 -6.28 -42.09
CA ALA A 734 -13.59 -5.33 -40.97
C ALA A 734 -14.42 -4.07 -41.32
N ALA A 735 -14.53 -3.72 -42.61
CA ALA A 735 -15.43 -2.69 -43.12
C ALA A 735 -16.92 -3.01 -42.88
N ARG A 736 -17.34 -4.26 -43.11
CA ARG A 736 -18.72 -4.74 -42.90
C ARG A 736 -19.09 -4.83 -41.42
N ALA A 737 -18.15 -5.23 -40.56
CA ALA A 737 -18.32 -5.17 -39.11
C ALA A 737 -18.46 -3.72 -38.62
N LYS A 738 -17.67 -2.78 -39.15
CA LYS A 738 -17.77 -1.35 -38.87
C LYS A 738 -19.11 -0.77 -39.36
N GLU A 739 -19.59 -1.22 -40.51
CA GLU A 739 -20.89 -0.83 -41.08
C GLU A 739 -22.07 -1.32 -40.24
N LEU A 740 -22.03 -2.58 -39.76
CA LEU A 740 -23.06 -3.16 -38.88
C LEU A 740 -23.08 -2.55 -37.47
N LEU A 741 -21.90 -2.29 -36.90
CA LEU A 741 -21.76 -1.74 -35.54
C LEU A 741 -22.08 -0.23 -35.48
N PHE A 742 -21.84 0.52 -36.55
CA PHE A 742 -21.94 1.99 -36.56
C PHE A 742 -22.88 2.56 -37.64
N GLY A 743 -23.58 1.69 -38.39
CA GLY A 743 -24.60 2.08 -39.37
C GLY A 743 -24.06 2.85 -40.58
N GLY A 744 -22.88 2.47 -41.10
CA GLY A 744 -22.29 3.07 -42.31
C GLY A 744 -21.79 4.52 -42.16
N ARG A 745 -21.74 5.07 -40.95
CA ARG A 745 -21.09 6.37 -40.69
C ARG A 745 -19.57 6.19 -40.61
N ASN A 746 -18.81 6.99 -41.37
CA ASN A 746 -17.35 7.07 -41.24
C ASN A 746 -16.91 7.56 -39.85
N GLU A 747 -17.83 8.21 -39.14
CA GLU A 747 -17.66 8.70 -37.78
C GLU A 747 -18.39 7.76 -36.81
N SER A 748 -17.63 7.12 -35.94
CA SER A 748 -18.19 6.43 -34.78
C SER A 748 -19.00 7.44 -33.94
N PRO A 749 -20.15 7.05 -33.35
CA PRO A 749 -20.89 7.91 -32.41
C PRO A 749 -20.07 8.31 -31.16
N ILE A 750 -18.84 7.78 -31.03
CA ILE A 750 -17.80 8.14 -30.06
C ILE A 750 -17.25 9.58 -30.28
N ASN A 751 -17.77 10.35 -31.25
CA ASN A 751 -17.21 11.64 -31.70
C ASN A 751 -17.20 12.82 -30.70
N LYS A 752 -17.30 12.56 -29.39
CA LYS A 752 -17.04 13.53 -28.30
C LYS A 752 -16.25 12.97 -27.11
N SER A 753 -15.74 11.72 -27.13
CA SER A 753 -14.98 11.14 -26.00
C SER A 753 -13.69 10.42 -26.42
N TRP A 754 -12.93 11.00 -27.34
CA TRP A 754 -11.64 10.45 -27.78
C TRP A 754 -10.49 10.68 -26.80
N ASP A 755 -10.73 11.49 -25.76
CA ASP A 755 -9.80 11.63 -24.63
C ASP A 755 -9.51 10.28 -23.95
N CYS A 756 -10.32 9.23 -24.17
CA CYS A 756 -10.36 8.03 -23.34
C CYS A 756 -9.25 6.99 -23.55
N PHE A 757 -8.43 6.98 -24.60
CA PHE A 757 -7.54 5.82 -24.83
C PHE A 757 -6.10 5.94 -24.32
N LEU A 758 -5.60 7.16 -24.11
CA LEU A 758 -4.26 7.40 -23.58
C LEU A 758 -4.36 8.43 -22.45
N GLY A 759 -3.68 8.17 -21.34
CA GLY A 759 -3.69 9.00 -20.11
C GLY A 759 -3.13 10.43 -20.23
N ALA A 760 -3.18 11.05 -21.41
CA ALA A 760 -2.77 12.43 -21.68
C ALA A 760 -3.99 13.35 -21.87
N GLY A 761 -4.85 13.44 -20.85
CA GLY A 761 -5.94 14.40 -20.81
C GLY A 761 -6.84 14.21 -19.58
N PRO A 762 -7.66 15.21 -19.19
CA PRO A 762 -8.59 15.11 -18.05
C PRO A 762 -9.67 14.01 -18.16
N ALA A 763 -9.77 13.33 -19.32
CA ALA A 763 -10.77 12.31 -19.62
C ALA A 763 -10.19 10.98 -20.18
N GLY A 764 -8.89 10.72 -20.00
CA GLY A 764 -8.22 9.46 -20.40
C GLY A 764 -8.47 8.27 -19.48
N LEU A 765 -8.63 7.07 -20.06
CA LEU A 765 -8.59 5.82 -19.31
C LEU A 765 -7.18 5.65 -18.73
N SER A 766 -7.12 5.19 -17.48
CA SER A 766 -5.87 4.69 -16.92
C SER A 766 -5.41 3.44 -17.67
N ASN A 767 -4.12 3.08 -17.58
CA ASN A 767 -3.62 1.81 -18.15
C ASN A 767 -4.40 0.60 -17.63
N LEU A 768 -4.93 0.66 -16.39
CA LEU A 768 -5.82 -0.36 -15.85
C LEU A 768 -7.19 -0.38 -16.56
N GLY A 769 -7.79 0.79 -16.77
CA GLY A 769 -9.05 0.91 -17.53
C GLY A 769 -8.90 0.48 -18.99
N TYR A 770 -7.76 0.81 -19.61
CA TYR A 770 -7.41 0.36 -20.95
C TYR A 770 -7.16 -1.16 -21.00
N GLY A 771 -6.51 -1.74 -19.98
CA GLY A 771 -6.32 -3.19 -19.85
C GLY A 771 -7.63 -3.99 -19.85
N TYR A 772 -8.66 -3.54 -19.11
CA TYR A 772 -9.99 -4.17 -19.16
C TYR A 772 -10.63 -4.10 -20.54
N LEU A 773 -10.47 -2.96 -21.22
CA LEU A 773 -10.96 -2.81 -22.58
C LEU A 773 -10.23 -3.75 -23.54
N CYS A 774 -8.92 -3.89 -23.42
CA CYS A 774 -8.12 -4.86 -24.17
C CYS A 774 -8.54 -6.31 -23.89
N GLU A 775 -8.89 -6.67 -22.65
CA GLU A 775 -9.40 -8.01 -22.30
C GLU A 775 -10.72 -8.32 -23.03
N ILE A 776 -11.67 -7.38 -23.02
CA ILE A 776 -12.94 -7.53 -23.73
C ILE A 776 -12.71 -7.58 -25.25
N MET A 777 -11.87 -6.68 -25.77
CA MET A 777 -11.49 -6.66 -27.18
C MET A 777 -10.81 -7.96 -27.61
N GLY A 778 -9.98 -8.57 -26.75
CA GLY A 778 -9.29 -9.83 -27.02
C GLY A 778 -10.21 -11.03 -27.27
N ARG A 779 -11.51 -10.91 -26.97
CA ARG A 779 -12.53 -11.92 -27.29
C ARG A 779 -12.90 -11.93 -28.79
N SER A 780 -12.48 -10.92 -29.55
CA SER A 780 -12.74 -10.80 -30.99
C SER A 780 -11.47 -10.40 -31.74
N VAL A 781 -11.13 -11.18 -32.76
CA VAL A 781 -9.95 -10.92 -33.62
C VAL A 781 -10.04 -9.61 -34.41
N TRP A 782 -11.24 -9.04 -34.53
CA TRP A 782 -11.49 -7.80 -35.29
C TRP A 782 -11.45 -6.54 -34.43
N ALA A 783 -11.55 -6.68 -33.11
CA ALA A 783 -11.73 -5.54 -32.21
C ALA A 783 -10.56 -4.55 -32.31
N THR A 784 -9.31 -5.03 -32.31
CA THR A 784 -8.11 -4.18 -32.39
C THR A 784 -8.04 -3.36 -33.69
N GLN A 785 -8.55 -3.91 -34.80
CA GLN A 785 -8.63 -3.21 -36.08
C GLN A 785 -9.77 -2.17 -36.12
N VAL A 786 -10.85 -2.41 -35.38
CA VAL A 786 -12.01 -1.52 -35.30
C VAL A 786 -11.73 -0.32 -34.41
N PHE A 787 -10.96 -0.48 -33.33
CA PHE A 787 -10.71 0.56 -32.31
C PHE A 787 -9.38 1.35 -32.46
N ASN A 788 -8.56 1.07 -33.48
CA ASN A 788 -7.33 1.83 -33.83
C ASN A 788 -6.30 1.98 -32.68
N CYS A 789 -5.86 0.86 -32.10
CA CYS A 789 -5.13 0.83 -30.82
C CYS A 789 -3.57 0.80 -30.89
N GLY A 790 -2.90 1.50 -31.83
CA GLY A 790 -1.43 1.35 -32.05
C GLY A 790 -0.56 2.61 -31.94
N ASP A 791 0.71 2.44 -31.53
CA ASP A 791 1.92 3.30 -31.65
C ASP A 791 1.90 4.78 -31.19
N MET A 792 0.80 5.23 -30.61
CA MET A 792 0.64 6.64 -30.19
C MET A 792 1.52 7.04 -28.99
N GLU A 793 1.90 6.09 -28.13
CA GLU A 793 2.68 6.37 -26.91
C GLU A 793 4.09 6.87 -27.22
N VAL A 794 4.72 6.37 -28.30
CA VAL A 794 6.05 6.82 -28.74
C VAL A 794 6.02 8.28 -29.12
N LEU A 795 5.01 8.70 -29.90
CA LEU A 795 4.80 10.10 -30.28
C LEU A 795 4.50 10.96 -29.05
N LEU A 796 3.64 10.48 -28.13
CA LEU A 796 3.30 11.21 -26.92
C LEU A 796 4.50 11.46 -26.00
N ARG A 797 5.40 10.48 -25.84
CA ARG A 797 6.56 10.56 -24.94
C ARG A 797 7.75 11.30 -25.55
N TYR A 798 7.96 11.17 -26.86
CA TYR A 798 9.19 11.60 -27.53
C TYR A 798 8.98 12.55 -28.72
N GLY A 799 7.74 12.75 -29.17
CA GLY A 799 7.41 13.63 -30.28
C GLY A 799 7.51 15.11 -29.89
N ASN A 800 8.01 15.93 -30.83
CA ASN A 800 7.95 17.39 -30.70
C ASN A 800 6.54 17.93 -31.01
N LYS A 801 6.30 19.23 -30.75
CA LYS A 801 4.96 19.83 -30.87
C LYS A 801 4.38 19.70 -32.29
N GLU A 802 5.22 19.85 -33.30
CA GLU A 802 4.83 19.72 -34.70
C GLU A 802 4.44 18.27 -35.03
N GLN A 803 5.22 17.29 -34.57
CA GLN A 803 4.95 15.86 -34.74
C GLN A 803 3.68 15.41 -34.00
N LEU A 804 3.43 15.96 -32.81
CA LEU A 804 2.19 15.69 -32.07
C LEU A 804 0.97 16.21 -32.83
N GLN A 805 1.07 17.41 -33.41
CA GLN A 805 -0.03 18.01 -34.16
C GLN A 805 -0.29 17.29 -35.49
N GLU A 806 0.78 16.90 -36.19
CA GLU A 806 0.71 16.27 -37.51
C GLU A 806 0.32 14.79 -37.43
N TRP A 807 0.82 14.05 -36.43
CA TRP A 807 0.70 12.58 -36.40
C TRP A 807 -0.14 12.08 -35.23
N LEU A 808 0.06 12.60 -34.01
CA LEU A 808 -0.66 12.08 -32.83
C LEU A 808 -2.15 12.43 -32.90
N ILE A 809 -2.51 13.68 -33.22
CA ILE A 809 -3.92 14.08 -33.27
C ILE A 809 -4.70 13.28 -34.33
N PRO A 810 -4.24 13.14 -35.58
CA PRO A 810 -4.96 12.32 -36.55
C PRO A 810 -5.01 10.82 -36.24
N LEU A 811 -4.01 10.28 -35.52
CA LEU A 811 -4.03 8.90 -35.00
C LEU A 811 -5.11 8.74 -33.91
N LEU A 812 -5.18 9.69 -32.97
CA LEU A 812 -6.20 9.75 -31.91
C LEU A 812 -7.61 9.88 -32.50
N GLU A 813 -7.77 10.63 -33.59
CA GLU A 813 -9.04 10.80 -34.30
C GLU A 813 -9.40 9.60 -35.19
N GLY A 814 -8.54 8.59 -35.31
CA GLY A 814 -8.77 7.42 -36.17
C GLY A 814 -8.76 7.74 -37.67
N LYS A 815 -8.25 8.91 -38.06
CA LYS A 815 -8.16 9.36 -39.46
C LYS A 815 -7.00 8.70 -40.20
N ILE A 816 -5.95 8.30 -39.47
CA ILE A 816 -4.79 7.59 -39.98
C ILE A 816 -4.47 6.38 -39.10
N ARG A 817 -3.67 5.45 -39.64
CA ARG A 817 -3.20 4.24 -38.94
C ARG A 817 -1.68 4.20 -38.95
N SER A 818 -1.10 3.70 -37.87
CA SER A 818 0.33 3.45 -37.74
C SER A 818 0.67 1.98 -38.01
N GLY A 819 1.95 1.71 -38.22
CA GLY A 819 2.52 0.38 -38.22
C GLY A 819 3.97 0.43 -37.76
N PHE A 820 4.39 -0.57 -37.00
CA PHE A 820 5.73 -0.65 -36.44
C PHE A 820 6.66 -1.46 -37.36
N ALA A 821 7.71 -0.84 -37.89
CA ALA A 821 8.61 -1.44 -38.87
C ALA A 821 10.01 -1.64 -38.28
N MET A 822 10.20 -2.75 -37.55
CA MET A 822 11.47 -3.08 -36.89
C MET A 822 12.07 -4.42 -37.34
N THR A 823 11.25 -5.35 -37.84
CA THR A 823 11.70 -6.69 -38.21
C THR A 823 12.32 -6.73 -39.61
N GLU A 824 13.44 -7.44 -39.73
CA GLU A 824 14.21 -7.56 -40.97
C GLU A 824 14.36 -9.03 -41.37
N PRO A 825 14.22 -9.39 -42.66
CA PRO A 825 14.28 -10.80 -43.08
C PRO A 825 15.63 -11.48 -42.83
N GLN A 826 16.72 -10.72 -42.76
CA GLN A 826 18.09 -11.24 -42.79
C GLN A 826 18.76 -11.31 -41.40
N VAL A 827 18.17 -10.70 -40.37
CA VAL A 827 18.76 -10.64 -39.03
C VAL A 827 17.76 -11.05 -37.96
N ALA A 828 18.27 -11.57 -36.85
CA ALA A 828 17.46 -11.88 -35.68
C ALA A 828 17.04 -10.57 -34.97
N SER A 829 15.94 -9.97 -35.43
CA SER A 829 15.40 -8.71 -34.88
C SER A 829 14.97 -8.78 -33.41
N SER A 830 14.99 -9.97 -32.79
CA SER A 830 14.85 -10.15 -31.34
C SER A 830 15.95 -9.44 -30.54
N ASP A 831 17.09 -9.15 -31.18
CA ASP A 831 18.11 -8.24 -30.67
C ASP A 831 18.17 -7.03 -31.60
N ALA A 832 17.63 -5.90 -31.12
CA ALA A 832 17.56 -4.66 -31.89
C ALA A 832 18.94 -4.09 -32.25
N THR A 833 20.03 -4.56 -31.63
CA THR A 833 21.39 -4.16 -32.01
C THR A 833 21.88 -4.78 -33.32
N ASN A 834 21.19 -5.80 -33.83
CA ASN A 834 21.50 -6.46 -35.10
C ASN A 834 20.74 -5.89 -36.30
N ILE A 835 19.94 -4.83 -36.12
CA ILE A 835 19.18 -4.17 -37.20
C ILE A 835 20.17 -3.57 -38.20
N GLU A 836 20.05 -3.94 -39.48
CA GLU A 836 20.95 -3.49 -40.56
C GLU A 836 20.38 -2.31 -41.35
N CYS A 837 19.08 -2.00 -41.23
CA CYS A 837 18.44 -0.85 -41.86
C CYS A 837 19.13 0.46 -41.43
N SER A 838 19.81 1.10 -42.39
CA SER A 838 20.54 2.35 -42.18
C SER A 838 19.72 3.57 -42.60
N ILE A 839 19.68 4.60 -41.74
CA ILE A 839 19.12 5.92 -42.07
C ILE A 839 20.28 6.85 -42.42
N GLU A 840 20.47 7.14 -43.71
CA GLU A 840 21.50 8.07 -44.17
C GLU A 840 20.98 9.52 -44.22
N ARG A 841 21.68 10.44 -43.54
CA ARG A 841 21.34 11.86 -43.57
C ARG A 841 21.88 12.50 -44.85
N GLN A 842 21.00 13.01 -45.73
CA GLN A 842 21.41 13.60 -47.00
C GLN A 842 22.04 15.01 -46.87
N LEU A 843 23.28 15.09 -46.40
CA LEU A 843 24.09 16.32 -46.42
C LEU A 843 24.80 16.56 -47.78
N HIS A 844 24.87 15.52 -48.61
CA HIS A 844 25.67 15.46 -49.83
C HIS A 844 25.12 16.33 -50.98
N HIS A 845 23.85 16.74 -50.91
CA HIS A 845 23.22 17.55 -51.96
C HIS A 845 23.82 18.97 -52.03
N CYS A 846 24.10 19.59 -50.89
CA CYS A 846 24.70 20.93 -50.82
C CYS A 846 26.15 20.95 -51.32
N LEU A 847 26.95 19.92 -50.99
CA LEU A 847 28.32 19.79 -51.48
C LEU A 847 28.38 19.53 -52.99
N ARG A 848 27.42 18.77 -53.54
CA ARG A 848 27.29 18.57 -55.00
C ARG A 848 26.94 19.88 -55.74
N LEU A 849 26.10 20.73 -55.14
CA LEU A 849 25.74 22.05 -55.70
C LEU A 849 26.92 23.04 -55.67
N ILE A 850 27.74 23.02 -54.61
CA ILE A 850 28.99 23.79 -54.54
C ILE A 850 29.97 23.33 -55.63
N GLY A 851 30.11 22.01 -55.83
CA GLY A 851 30.92 21.46 -56.92
C GLY A 851 30.43 21.86 -58.32
N ALA A 852 29.11 21.91 -58.53
CA ALA A 852 28.51 22.38 -59.77
C ALA A 852 28.76 23.89 -60.01
N ALA A 853 28.69 24.72 -58.96
CA ALA A 853 29.00 26.15 -59.03
C ALA A 853 30.48 26.40 -59.33
N GLU A 854 31.41 25.62 -58.76
CA GLU A 854 32.84 25.73 -59.06
C GLU A 854 33.13 25.37 -60.53
N HIS A 855 32.48 24.32 -61.05
CA HIS A 855 32.59 23.94 -62.46
C HIS A 855 32.03 25.01 -63.40
N GLY A 856 30.87 25.60 -63.07
CA GLY A 856 30.30 26.72 -63.81
C GLY A 856 31.22 27.95 -63.86
N MET A 857 31.89 28.26 -62.75
CA MET A 857 32.87 29.34 -62.68
C MET A 857 34.11 29.08 -63.55
N GLN A 858 34.62 27.84 -63.58
CA GLN A 858 35.71 27.44 -64.47
C GLN A 858 35.34 27.60 -65.95
N MET A 859 34.12 27.20 -66.33
CA MET A 859 33.62 27.38 -67.70
C MET A 859 33.52 28.87 -68.07
N MET A 860 33.07 29.72 -67.15
CA MET A 860 33.00 31.17 -67.34
C MET A 860 34.38 31.80 -67.57
N VAL A 861 35.38 31.43 -66.77
CA VAL A 861 36.79 31.87 -66.93
C VAL A 861 37.35 31.42 -68.28
N GLN A 862 37.17 30.14 -68.63
CA GLN A 862 37.66 29.61 -69.91
C GLN A 862 37.02 30.31 -71.11
N ARG A 863 35.74 30.68 -71.00
CA ARG A 863 35.05 31.43 -72.06
C ARG A 863 35.58 32.85 -72.17
N ALA A 864 35.88 33.51 -71.05
CA ALA A 864 36.39 34.87 -71.01
C ALA A 864 37.83 35.01 -71.50
N LEU A 865 38.67 33.98 -71.31
CA LEU A 865 40.03 33.90 -71.85
C LEU A 865 40.08 33.70 -73.37
N LYS A 866 38.95 33.30 -74.00
CA LYS A 866 38.86 33.00 -75.44
C LYS A 866 38.05 34.02 -76.22
N ARG A 867 37.35 34.95 -75.57
CA ARG A 867 36.41 35.87 -76.20
C ARG A 867 36.83 37.32 -76.01
N ARG A 868 36.82 38.08 -77.11
CA ARG A 868 37.18 39.51 -77.12
C ARG A 868 35.93 40.38 -77.26
N THR A 869 35.93 41.50 -76.56
CA THR A 869 34.94 42.59 -76.68
C THR A 869 35.68 43.92 -76.50
N PHE A 870 35.41 44.88 -77.38
CA PHE A 870 36.12 46.17 -77.43
C PHE A 870 37.66 46.02 -77.54
N GLY A 871 38.12 45.08 -78.38
CA GLY A 871 39.55 44.87 -78.67
C GLY A 871 40.34 44.07 -77.62
N LYS A 872 39.82 43.95 -76.39
CA LYS A 872 40.45 43.22 -75.26
C LYS A 872 39.76 41.89 -74.99
N LEU A 873 40.48 40.94 -74.37
CA LEU A 873 39.84 39.71 -73.86
C LEU A 873 38.88 40.07 -72.74
N ILE A 874 37.76 39.35 -72.59
CA ILE A 874 36.81 39.57 -71.49
C ILE A 874 37.53 39.45 -70.13
N ALA A 875 38.52 38.55 -70.03
CA ALA A 875 39.38 38.40 -68.87
C ALA A 875 40.25 39.63 -68.51
N GLU A 876 40.40 40.60 -69.42
CA GLU A 876 41.19 41.84 -69.22
C GLU A 876 40.32 43.02 -68.78
N HIS A 877 38.99 42.86 -68.72
CA HIS A 877 38.08 43.90 -68.25
C HIS A 877 37.98 43.89 -66.72
N GLY A 878 38.23 45.03 -66.09
CA GLY A 878 38.25 45.16 -64.63
C GLY A 878 36.92 44.81 -63.94
N SER A 879 35.78 45.02 -64.61
CA SER A 879 34.46 44.61 -64.12
C SER A 879 34.33 43.09 -64.00
N PHE A 880 34.77 42.35 -65.02
CA PHE A 880 34.72 40.89 -65.03
C PHE A 880 35.67 40.27 -64.00
N LEU A 881 36.87 40.82 -63.84
CA LEU A 881 37.82 40.37 -62.80
C LEU A 881 37.27 40.60 -61.39
N SER A 882 36.56 41.71 -61.17
CA SER A 882 35.89 42.02 -59.90
C SER A 882 34.74 41.05 -59.62
N ASP A 883 33.91 40.75 -60.62
CA ASP A 883 32.78 39.84 -60.47
C ASP A 883 33.23 38.39 -60.23
N ILE A 884 34.30 37.95 -60.90
CA ILE A 884 34.92 36.65 -60.63
C ILE A 884 35.50 36.56 -59.22
N ALA A 885 36.18 37.61 -58.77
CA ALA A 885 36.75 37.64 -57.42
C ALA A 885 35.65 37.55 -56.37
N LYS A 886 34.54 38.26 -56.55
CA LYS A 886 33.35 38.17 -55.68
C LYS A 886 32.75 36.77 -55.69
N CYS A 887 32.48 36.21 -56.87
CA CYS A 887 31.94 34.85 -56.97
C CYS A 887 32.85 33.79 -56.31
N ARG A 888 34.19 33.94 -56.40
CA ARG A 888 35.12 33.03 -55.74
C ARG A 888 35.07 33.18 -54.22
N ILE A 889 35.03 34.41 -53.72
CA ILE A 889 34.93 34.69 -52.28
C ILE A 889 33.63 34.11 -51.73
N ASP A 890 32.49 34.36 -52.39
CA ASP A 890 31.18 33.88 -51.96
C ASP A 890 31.11 32.35 -51.97
N LEU A 891 31.72 31.70 -52.98
CA LEU A 891 31.78 30.25 -53.08
C LEU A 891 32.62 29.62 -51.95
N GLU A 892 33.80 30.18 -51.66
CA GLU A 892 34.67 29.68 -50.59
C GLU A 892 34.07 29.94 -49.21
N GLN A 893 33.41 31.09 -48.99
CA GLN A 893 32.68 31.38 -47.75
C GLN A 893 31.52 30.40 -47.55
N THR A 894 30.75 30.13 -48.60
CA THR A 894 29.64 29.16 -48.55
C THR A 894 30.15 27.73 -48.29
N ARG A 895 31.27 27.35 -48.89
CA ARG A 895 31.92 26.06 -48.67
C ARG A 895 32.38 25.89 -47.22
N LEU A 896 33.05 26.90 -46.67
CA LEU A 896 33.49 26.89 -45.27
C LEU A 896 32.31 26.83 -44.30
N LEU A 897 31.23 27.56 -44.59
CA LEU A 897 30.00 27.53 -43.77
C LEU A 897 29.35 26.14 -43.75
N VAL A 898 29.26 25.48 -44.92
CA VAL A 898 28.67 24.13 -45.03
C VAL A 898 29.55 23.08 -44.34
N LEU A 899 30.88 23.20 -44.46
CA LEU A 899 31.83 22.29 -43.79
C LEU A 899 31.85 22.48 -42.27
N GLU A 900 31.81 23.72 -41.79
CA GLU A 900 31.70 24.03 -40.36
C GLU A 900 30.37 23.55 -39.78
N ALA A 901 29.26 23.75 -40.51
CA ALA A 901 27.96 23.22 -40.11
C ALA A 901 27.98 21.67 -40.04
N ALA A 902 28.63 21.01 -41.00
CA ALA A 902 28.79 19.55 -41.01
C ALA A 902 29.61 19.06 -39.81
N ASP A 903 30.75 19.69 -39.49
CA ASP A 903 31.59 19.35 -38.34
C ASP A 903 30.88 19.62 -37.00
N GLN A 904 30.13 20.72 -36.89
CA GLN A 904 29.29 20.98 -35.71
C GLN A 904 28.17 19.94 -35.55
N LEU A 905 27.54 19.52 -36.66
CA LEU A 905 26.53 18.47 -36.68
C LEU A 905 27.12 17.10 -36.27
N ASP A 906 28.30 16.74 -36.76
CA ASP A 906 28.98 15.48 -36.38
C ASP A 906 29.39 15.47 -34.89
N ARG A 907 29.82 16.63 -34.37
CA ARG A 907 30.13 16.80 -32.93
C ARG A 907 28.87 16.71 -32.06
N LEU A 908 27.72 17.19 -32.54
CA LEU A 908 26.43 17.08 -31.86
C LEU A 908 25.89 15.64 -31.89
N CYS A 909 25.94 14.96 -33.04
CA CYS A 909 25.49 13.58 -33.17
C CYS A 909 26.34 12.60 -32.33
N ASN A 910 27.66 12.81 -32.21
CA ASN A 910 28.51 12.02 -31.31
C ASN A 910 28.23 12.27 -29.81
N LYS A 911 27.72 13.45 -29.45
CA LYS A 911 27.28 13.77 -28.08
C LYS A 911 25.90 13.19 -27.78
N GLU A 912 24.96 13.27 -28.72
CA GLU A 912 23.60 12.73 -28.58
C GLU A 912 23.57 11.20 -28.62
N ALA A 913 24.38 10.54 -29.45
CA ALA A 913 24.48 9.08 -29.43
C ALA A 913 24.98 8.54 -28.07
N ARG A 914 25.90 9.25 -27.40
CA ARG A 914 26.32 8.94 -26.02
C ARG A 914 25.29 9.36 -24.97
N GLY A 915 24.54 10.42 -25.23
CA GLY A 915 23.44 10.91 -24.38
C GLY A 915 22.23 9.97 -24.39
N ILE A 916 21.83 9.42 -25.54
CA ILE A 916 20.71 8.50 -25.71
C ILE A 916 21.04 7.14 -25.06
N LEU A 917 22.28 6.63 -25.21
CA LEU A 917 22.73 5.42 -24.50
C LEU A 917 22.90 5.63 -22.97
N ALA A 918 23.16 6.86 -22.52
CA ALA A 918 23.25 7.19 -21.10
C ALA A 918 21.88 7.46 -20.46
N MET A 919 20.93 8.07 -21.20
CA MET A 919 19.58 8.39 -20.70
C MET A 919 18.68 7.16 -20.62
N ALA A 920 18.91 6.13 -21.45
CA ALA A 920 18.27 4.81 -21.29
C ALA A 920 18.65 4.09 -19.97
N LYS A 921 19.69 4.55 -19.25
CA LYS A 921 20.10 3.98 -17.95
C LYS A 921 19.64 4.79 -16.73
N VAL A 922 18.98 5.95 -16.90
CA VAL A 922 18.77 6.92 -15.81
C VAL A 922 17.33 6.97 -15.29
N ALA A 923 16.37 6.29 -15.91
CA ALA A 923 15.21 5.82 -15.15
C ALA A 923 15.67 4.56 -14.41
N ALA A 924 15.67 4.56 -13.08
CA ALA A 924 15.58 3.31 -12.33
C ALA A 924 14.08 3.03 -12.20
N PRO A 925 13.43 2.35 -13.17
CA PRO A 925 12.10 1.83 -12.95
C PRO A 925 12.18 0.86 -11.77
N ASN A 926 11.10 0.81 -11.01
CA ASN A 926 10.95 -0.17 -9.96
C ASN A 926 11.13 -1.56 -10.59
N LEU A 927 12.25 -2.24 -10.29
CA LEU A 927 12.61 -3.56 -10.83
C LEU A 927 11.45 -4.57 -10.79
N ALA A 928 10.55 -4.42 -9.80
CA ALA A 928 9.36 -5.25 -9.66
C ALA A 928 8.32 -5.04 -10.78
N LEU A 929 8.14 -3.80 -11.27
CA LEU A 929 7.18 -3.49 -12.34
C LEU A 929 7.62 -4.06 -13.69
N GLU A 930 8.92 -3.98 -14.00
CA GLU A 930 9.47 -4.57 -15.24
C GLU A 930 9.30 -6.10 -15.26
N VAL A 931 9.53 -6.77 -14.13
CA VAL A 931 9.36 -8.23 -14.02
C VAL A 931 7.89 -8.62 -14.21
N LEU A 932 6.94 -7.87 -13.64
CA LEU A 932 5.51 -8.14 -13.77
C LEU A 932 5.01 -7.96 -15.21
N ASP A 933 5.45 -6.90 -15.89
CA ASP A 933 5.08 -6.64 -17.28
C ASP A 933 5.56 -7.77 -18.21
N MET A 934 6.84 -8.13 -18.10
CA MET A 934 7.41 -9.25 -18.87
C MET A 934 6.76 -10.59 -18.51
N ALA A 935 6.40 -10.81 -17.24
CA ALA A 935 5.73 -12.02 -16.81
C ALA A 935 4.34 -12.18 -17.46
N MET A 936 3.59 -11.08 -17.62
CA MET A 936 2.29 -11.08 -18.29
C MET A 936 2.39 -11.48 -19.75
N GLN A 937 3.41 -10.99 -20.47
CA GLN A 937 3.66 -11.31 -21.88
C GLN A 937 3.90 -12.81 -22.13
N VAL A 938 4.46 -13.52 -21.14
CA VAL A 938 4.64 -14.98 -21.22
C VAL A 938 3.40 -15.73 -20.70
N ALA A 939 2.83 -15.28 -19.60
CA ALA A 939 1.77 -16.00 -18.89
C ALA A 939 0.43 -16.04 -19.67
N ALA A 940 -0.01 -14.89 -20.19
CA ALA A 940 -1.33 -14.76 -20.79
C ALA A 940 -1.49 -15.57 -22.09
N PRO A 941 -0.56 -15.51 -23.07
CA PRO A 941 -0.68 -16.31 -24.29
C PRO A 941 -0.60 -17.82 -24.02
N ASN A 942 0.22 -18.26 -23.06
CA ASN A 942 0.35 -19.66 -22.69
C ASN A 942 -0.94 -20.22 -22.05
N LEU A 943 -1.60 -19.44 -21.18
CA LEU A 943 -2.89 -19.82 -20.62
C LEU A 943 -3.97 -19.88 -21.71
N ALA A 944 -4.06 -18.85 -22.55
CA ALA A 944 -5.04 -18.79 -23.63
C ALA A 944 -4.90 -19.96 -24.62
N LEU A 945 -3.66 -20.31 -25.01
CA LEU A 945 -3.41 -21.50 -25.84
C LEU A 945 -3.90 -22.78 -25.18
N LYS A 946 -3.60 -22.98 -23.89
CA LYS A 946 -4.04 -24.19 -23.16
C LYS A 946 -5.57 -24.29 -23.11
N VAL A 947 -6.26 -23.18 -22.86
CA VAL A 947 -7.73 -23.14 -22.82
C VAL A 947 -8.31 -23.40 -24.20
N LEU A 948 -7.79 -22.76 -25.24
CA LEU A 948 -8.23 -22.94 -26.62
C LEU A 948 -7.98 -24.37 -27.11
N ASP A 949 -6.82 -24.96 -26.79
CA ASP A 949 -6.48 -26.34 -27.12
C ASP A 949 -7.46 -27.33 -26.46
N MET A 950 -7.76 -27.14 -25.17
CA MET A 950 -8.78 -27.93 -24.47
C MET A 950 -10.17 -27.73 -25.09
N ALA A 951 -10.54 -26.49 -25.44
CA ALA A 951 -11.81 -26.19 -26.08
C ALA A 951 -11.92 -26.88 -27.45
N MET A 952 -10.86 -26.83 -28.26
CA MET A 952 -10.78 -27.53 -29.55
C MET A 952 -10.91 -29.04 -29.35
N GLN A 953 -10.23 -29.61 -28.34
CA GLN A 953 -10.31 -31.03 -28.00
C GLN A 953 -11.73 -31.47 -27.64
N VAL A 954 -12.48 -30.63 -26.90
CA VAL A 954 -13.89 -30.87 -26.57
C VAL A 954 -14.79 -30.83 -27.82
N HIS A 955 -14.49 -29.97 -28.78
CA HIS A 955 -15.25 -29.87 -30.05
C HIS A 955 -14.83 -30.90 -31.10
N GLY A 956 -13.80 -31.72 -30.83
CA GLY A 956 -13.28 -32.72 -31.77
C GLY A 956 -12.88 -32.10 -33.11
N ALA A 957 -13.23 -32.76 -34.22
CA ALA A 957 -12.89 -32.27 -35.57
C ALA A 957 -13.48 -30.88 -35.89
N ALA A 958 -14.62 -30.51 -35.30
CA ALA A 958 -15.23 -29.20 -35.50
C ALA A 958 -14.39 -28.05 -34.88
N GLY A 959 -13.61 -28.33 -33.83
CA GLY A 959 -12.68 -27.36 -33.27
C GLY A 959 -11.51 -27.00 -34.19
N LEU A 960 -11.25 -27.83 -35.22
CA LEU A 960 -10.21 -27.63 -36.22
C LEU A 960 -10.75 -27.04 -37.53
N SER A 961 -12.07 -26.96 -37.72
CA SER A 961 -12.67 -26.43 -38.95
C SER A 961 -12.85 -24.92 -38.91
N SER A 962 -12.97 -24.30 -40.09
CA SER A 962 -13.31 -22.89 -40.25
C SER A 962 -14.76 -22.56 -39.84
N ASP A 963 -15.57 -23.58 -39.54
CA ASP A 963 -16.94 -23.39 -39.07
C ASP A 963 -16.98 -22.91 -37.61
N THR A 964 -15.87 -23.06 -36.88
CA THR A 964 -15.67 -22.48 -35.56
C THR A 964 -14.50 -21.50 -35.56
N ILE A 965 -14.56 -20.50 -34.69
CA ILE A 965 -13.49 -19.49 -34.56
C ILE A 965 -12.27 -20.03 -33.78
N LEU A 966 -12.35 -21.24 -33.21
CA LEU A 966 -11.37 -21.78 -32.27
C LEU A 966 -9.98 -21.95 -32.90
N ALA A 967 -9.90 -22.50 -34.12
CA ALA A 967 -8.64 -22.66 -34.84
C ALA A 967 -7.97 -21.31 -35.16
N HIS A 968 -8.77 -20.29 -35.48
CA HIS A 968 -8.28 -18.94 -35.77
C HIS A 968 -7.82 -18.21 -34.51
N LEU A 969 -8.56 -18.31 -33.40
CA LEU A 969 -8.15 -17.81 -32.09
C LEU A 969 -6.85 -18.49 -31.63
N TRP A 970 -6.75 -19.81 -31.75
CA TRP A 970 -5.54 -20.55 -31.39
C TRP A 970 -4.32 -20.07 -32.19
N ALA A 971 -4.44 -19.90 -33.51
CA ALA A 971 -3.37 -19.40 -34.37
C ALA A 971 -2.97 -17.95 -34.03
N THR A 972 -3.95 -17.11 -33.71
CA THR A 972 -3.74 -15.71 -33.32
C THR A 972 -3.02 -15.64 -31.97
N THR A 973 -3.47 -16.39 -30.97
CA THR A 973 -2.81 -16.49 -29.67
C THR A 973 -1.41 -17.09 -29.78
N ARG A 974 -1.18 -18.04 -30.70
CA ARG A 974 0.16 -18.61 -30.93
C ARG A 974 1.14 -17.57 -31.46
N THR A 975 0.65 -16.65 -32.29
CA THR A 975 1.41 -15.53 -32.85
C THR A 975 1.86 -14.54 -31.78
N LEU A 976 1.05 -14.30 -30.74
CA LEU A 976 1.40 -13.38 -29.64
C LEU A 976 2.66 -13.80 -28.86
N ARG A 977 3.04 -15.07 -28.91
CA ARG A 977 4.30 -15.58 -28.30
C ARG A 977 5.55 -15.30 -29.13
N LEU A 978 5.40 -14.66 -30.28
CA LEU A 978 6.46 -14.42 -31.26
C LEU A 978 6.47 -12.97 -31.76
N ALA A 979 5.30 -12.37 -31.99
CA ALA A 979 5.14 -11.11 -32.70
C ALA A 979 5.75 -9.90 -31.97
N ASP A 980 5.57 -9.80 -30.65
CA ASP A 980 6.09 -8.68 -29.84
C ASP A 980 7.45 -9.00 -29.19
N GLY A 981 8.04 -10.14 -29.58
CA GLY A 981 9.23 -10.73 -28.99
C GLY A 981 8.96 -12.20 -28.63
N PRO A 982 9.92 -13.12 -28.89
CA PRO A 982 9.73 -14.50 -28.50
C PRO A 982 9.81 -14.67 -26.98
N ASP A 983 9.02 -15.60 -26.41
CA ASP A 983 9.00 -15.92 -24.96
C ASP A 983 10.42 -16.03 -24.35
N GLU A 984 11.38 -16.60 -25.08
CA GLU A 984 12.77 -16.78 -24.65
C GLU A 984 13.47 -15.46 -24.30
N VAL A 985 13.16 -14.36 -25.00
CA VAL A 985 13.72 -13.03 -24.73
C VAL A 985 13.17 -12.47 -23.43
N TYR A 986 11.86 -12.60 -23.19
CA TYR A 986 11.24 -12.16 -21.95
C TYR A 986 11.72 -12.98 -20.75
N LEU A 987 11.75 -14.32 -20.88
CA LEU A 987 12.28 -15.21 -19.84
C LEU A 987 13.76 -14.89 -19.54
N GLY A 988 14.57 -14.67 -20.57
CA GLY A 988 15.96 -14.27 -20.40
C GLY A 988 16.12 -12.92 -19.68
N THR A 989 15.22 -11.97 -19.94
CA THR A 989 15.25 -10.65 -19.28
C THR A 989 14.81 -10.74 -17.83
N ILE A 990 13.71 -11.43 -17.52
CA ILE A 990 13.27 -11.72 -16.15
C ILE A 990 14.41 -12.37 -15.35
N ALA A 991 15.06 -13.40 -15.91
CA ALA A 991 16.15 -14.07 -15.25
C ALA A 991 17.34 -13.14 -14.96
N LYS A 992 17.71 -12.26 -15.91
CA LYS A 992 18.76 -11.25 -15.72
C LYS A 992 18.40 -10.28 -14.59
N LEU A 993 17.15 -9.82 -14.51
CA LEU A 993 16.68 -8.93 -13.44
C LEU A 993 16.75 -9.61 -12.07
N GLU A 994 16.34 -10.88 -11.96
CA GLU A 994 16.44 -11.68 -10.72
C GLU A 994 17.90 -11.89 -10.29
N LEU A 995 18.78 -12.25 -11.22
CA LEU A 995 20.21 -12.39 -10.94
C LEU A 995 20.85 -11.06 -10.51
N ARG A 996 20.40 -9.94 -11.08
CA ARG A 996 20.86 -8.60 -10.69
C ARG A 996 20.37 -8.24 -9.28
N ARG A 997 19.11 -8.55 -8.96
CA ARG A 997 18.52 -8.33 -7.63
C ARG A 997 19.29 -9.05 -6.52
N ALA A 998 19.83 -10.23 -6.78
CA ALA A 998 20.61 -10.98 -5.80
C ALA A 998 22.08 -10.51 -5.65
N LYS A 999 22.59 -9.70 -6.58
CA LYS A 999 23.92 -9.09 -6.50
C LYS A 999 23.91 -7.75 -5.75
N LEU A 1000 22.75 -7.11 -5.67
CA LEU A 1000 22.45 -5.96 -4.82
C LEU A 1000 22.20 -6.44 -3.39
#